data_AF-B8HSR3-F1
#
_entry.id   AF-B8HSR3-F1
#
_cell.length_a   1.000
_cell.length_b   1.000
_cell.length_c   1.000
_cell.angle_alpha   90.00
_cell.angle_beta   90.00
_cell.angle_gamma   90.00
#
_symmetry.space_group_name_H-M   'P 1'
#
loop_
_entity.id
_entity.type
_entity.pdbx_description
1 polymer ?
#
loop_
_entity_poly.entity_id
_entity_poly.type
_entity_poly.pdbx_seq_one_letter_code
_entity_poly.pdbx_strand_id
1 'polypeptide(L)'
;MRVPRIALISEHASPFAVLGGVDSGGQNVYVGQLAKHLARLGYPVDIFTRRDSPLLPERAEWVPGVQLIHVSAGPATTIRKEDLLPHMEVFTAVVLDHCRQTPYDLIHANFWMSGLVAAEIKKALGIPFVITFHALGRVRRLHQGQADQFPDRRFGIEDELVQLADRIIAECPQDRTDLLELYGADPDKITIIPCGFDPAEFWPLDKTLARVALGLAPDQPLLLQLGRMVPRKGVDTVIRALSRLQTRSALMPHLLIVGGESAQPDPKITVEIGRLQAIAAEEGVSDQITFVGQRGRDVLRYYYSAADIFITTPWYEPFGITPVEAMACGTAVIGSRVGGVKFTVADGETGYLVTPNDPAAIADRIAQLYAQPQRLHQLQNQAIQRANSLFTWEKVTDAVARLYDQVITAHQPERFPLQAHRLIERRFTGLLTTLQTCRAALPRGILAVAQTLYTCFANQHKLLICGNGGSAADAQHLAAELVGRFRALDRPGLPALALSADTAVLTAWANDAGYDQVFARQVEAFAQSGDVLLAISTSGRSRNLIQALKTAHQRGIYCIGLLGGDGGEARSLVDQLLLVPSGDTQHIQEVQILILHLLCELVEQQWMGWHSPAQRLPQTTPPYTPEPNALETDALETDSLADHPLVAPVPPGAPNGPAPKRQPLVSTPYPD
;
A
#
# COMPACT_ATOMS: atom_id res chain seq x y z
N MET A 1 8.11 -0.34 18.40
CA MET A 1 6.75 -0.52 17.85
C MET A 1 6.32 -1.94 18.12
N ARG A 2 5.02 -2.18 18.37
CA ARG A 2 4.48 -3.54 18.53
C ARG A 2 4.64 -4.29 17.20
N VAL A 3 5.08 -5.54 17.22
CA VAL A 3 5.16 -6.37 16.00
C VAL A 3 3.74 -6.65 15.49
N PRO A 4 3.46 -6.47 14.18
CA PRO A 4 2.12 -6.70 13.63
C PRO A 4 1.67 -8.15 13.79
N ARG A 5 0.42 -8.36 14.18
CA ARG A 5 -0.23 -9.69 14.24
C ARG A 5 -0.94 -9.97 12.92
N ILE A 6 -0.67 -11.13 12.34
CA ILE A 6 -1.18 -11.52 11.03
C ILE A 6 -2.18 -12.67 11.16
N ALA A 7 -3.34 -12.53 10.51
CA ALA A 7 -4.29 -13.61 10.32
C ALA A 7 -4.13 -14.22 8.93
N LEU A 8 -3.71 -15.48 8.83
CA LEU A 8 -3.77 -16.23 7.57
C LEU A 8 -5.09 -16.99 7.51
N ILE A 9 -5.89 -16.79 6.47
CA ILE A 9 -7.12 -17.56 6.25
C ILE A 9 -6.87 -18.54 5.12
N SER A 10 -7.09 -19.83 5.37
CA SER A 10 -6.96 -20.93 4.41
C SER A 10 -8.04 -21.98 4.69
N GLU A 11 -9.25 -21.74 4.21
CA GLU A 11 -10.46 -22.45 4.65
C GLU A 11 -10.43 -23.95 4.36
N HIS A 12 -9.85 -24.36 3.24
CA HIS A 12 -9.84 -25.76 2.78
C HIS A 12 -8.46 -26.42 2.84
N ALA A 13 -7.38 -25.64 2.83
CA ALA A 13 -6.01 -26.14 2.76
C ALA A 13 -5.32 -25.97 4.11
N SER A 14 -5.66 -26.87 5.04
CA SER A 14 -5.02 -26.91 6.36
C SER A 14 -3.54 -27.32 6.23
N PRO A 15 -2.62 -26.62 6.92
CA PRO A 15 -1.22 -27.04 6.98
C PRO A 15 -1.00 -28.33 7.80
N PHE A 16 -2.00 -28.75 8.59
CA PHE A 16 -1.98 -30.01 9.35
C PHE A 16 -2.44 -31.23 8.54
N ALA A 17 -3.00 -31.03 7.35
CA ALA A 17 -3.33 -32.15 6.48
C ALA A 17 -2.06 -32.98 6.24
N VAL A 18 -2.10 -34.28 6.57
CA VAL A 18 -0.98 -35.21 6.41
C VAL A 18 -0.36 -34.98 5.04
N LEU A 19 0.88 -34.47 4.98
CA LEU A 19 1.55 -34.11 3.73
C LEU A 19 1.55 -35.32 2.78
N GLY A 20 0.68 -35.26 1.76
CA GLY A 20 0.46 -36.34 0.80
C GLY A 20 -0.97 -36.88 0.77
N GLY A 21 -1.85 -36.52 1.70
CA GLY A 21 -3.28 -36.89 1.67
C GLY A 21 -4.01 -36.33 0.45
N VAL A 22 -5.24 -36.80 0.23
CA VAL A 22 -6.09 -36.48 -0.94
C VAL A 22 -6.24 -34.95 -1.15
N ASP A 23 -6.12 -34.14 -0.09
CA ASP A 23 -6.20 -32.67 -0.09
C ASP A 23 -4.88 -31.91 0.16
N SER A 24 -3.72 -32.58 0.18
CA SER A 24 -2.41 -31.90 0.37
C SER A 24 -1.86 -31.33 -0.94
N GLY A 25 -2.22 -30.09 -1.24
CA GLY A 25 -1.79 -29.36 -2.43
C GLY A 25 -0.65 -28.36 -2.19
N GLY A 26 -0.29 -27.63 -3.26
CA GLY A 26 0.69 -26.53 -3.18
C GLY A 26 0.27 -25.42 -2.22
N GLN A 27 -1.03 -25.15 -2.08
CA GLN A 27 -1.54 -24.16 -1.12
C GLN A 27 -1.23 -24.54 0.34
N ASN A 28 -1.35 -25.82 0.72
CA ASN A 28 -1.00 -26.26 2.08
C ASN A 28 0.48 -26.02 2.37
N VAL A 29 1.35 -26.32 1.38
CA VAL A 29 2.80 -26.06 1.49
C VAL A 29 3.06 -24.56 1.59
N TYR A 30 2.40 -23.75 0.76
CA TYR A 30 2.55 -22.29 0.76
C TYR A 30 2.18 -21.69 2.12
N VAL A 31 0.96 -21.92 2.59
CA VAL A 31 0.48 -21.38 3.88
C VAL A 31 1.36 -21.87 5.02
N GLY A 32 1.75 -23.15 4.97
CA GLY A 32 2.58 -23.76 5.98
C GLY A 32 3.98 -23.14 6.09
N GLN A 33 4.65 -22.97 4.95
CA GLN A 33 5.99 -22.43 4.89
C GLN A 33 6.00 -20.92 5.13
N LEU A 34 5.03 -20.19 4.59
CA LEU A 34 4.88 -18.76 4.83
C LEU A 34 4.70 -18.48 6.33
N ALA A 35 3.81 -19.19 7.02
CA ALA A 35 3.59 -19.00 8.45
C ALA A 35 4.86 -19.25 9.29
N LYS A 36 5.57 -20.35 9.03
CA LYS A 36 6.82 -20.69 9.72
C LYS A 36 7.89 -19.61 9.54
N HIS A 37 8.05 -19.11 8.32
CA HIS A 37 9.05 -18.10 8.01
C HIS A 37 8.65 -16.71 8.54
N LEU A 38 7.37 -16.35 8.52
CA LEU A 38 6.87 -15.11 9.15
C LEU A 38 7.12 -15.11 10.66
N ALA A 39 6.89 -16.24 11.33
CA ALA A 39 7.20 -16.38 12.75
C ALA A 39 8.70 -16.25 13.05
N ARG A 40 9.59 -16.75 12.17
CA ARG A 40 11.04 -16.52 12.28
C ARG A 40 11.42 -15.04 12.14
N LEU A 41 10.66 -14.27 11.35
CA LEU A 41 10.80 -12.81 11.26
C LEU A 41 10.16 -12.06 12.45
N GLY A 42 9.53 -12.78 13.38
CA GLY A 42 8.96 -12.24 14.62
C GLY A 42 7.45 -11.95 14.56
N TYR A 43 6.79 -12.14 13.42
CA TYR A 43 5.34 -11.94 13.30
C TYR A 43 4.58 -13.00 14.10
N PRO A 44 3.68 -12.63 15.01
CA PRO A 44 2.69 -13.57 15.55
C PRO A 44 1.65 -13.88 14.47
N VAL A 45 1.48 -15.17 14.16
CA VAL A 45 0.61 -15.64 13.07
C VAL A 45 -0.46 -16.56 13.62
N ASP A 46 -1.72 -16.26 13.31
CA ASP A 46 -2.85 -17.15 13.56
C ASP A 46 -3.40 -17.63 12.20
N ILE A 47 -3.53 -18.95 12.01
CA ILE A 47 -4.01 -19.58 10.78
C ILE A 47 -5.43 -20.10 11.01
N PHE A 48 -6.40 -19.59 10.25
CA PHE A 48 -7.79 -20.04 10.28
C PHE A 48 -8.04 -21.06 9.18
N THR A 49 -8.48 -22.27 9.57
CA THR A 49 -8.84 -23.33 8.62
C THR A 49 -10.08 -24.07 9.10
N ARG A 50 -10.83 -24.70 8.19
CA ARG A 50 -12.07 -25.40 8.58
C ARG A 50 -11.71 -26.69 9.31
N ARG A 51 -12.48 -27.01 10.36
CA ARG A 51 -12.37 -28.30 11.04
C ARG A 51 -12.96 -29.42 10.17
N ASP A 52 -12.12 -30.34 9.73
CA ASP A 52 -12.49 -31.47 8.85
C ASP A 52 -12.45 -32.84 9.55
N SER A 53 -12.15 -32.86 10.85
CA SER A 53 -12.16 -34.06 11.69
C SER A 53 -12.56 -33.72 13.13
N PRO A 54 -13.36 -34.55 13.81
CA PRO A 54 -13.73 -34.33 15.21
C PRO A 54 -12.54 -34.51 16.16
N LEU A 55 -11.47 -35.17 15.72
CA LEU A 55 -10.26 -35.42 16.53
C LEU A 55 -9.34 -34.20 16.59
N LEU A 56 -9.52 -33.22 15.69
CA LEU A 56 -8.70 -32.02 15.68
C LEU A 56 -9.10 -31.10 16.84
N PRO A 57 -8.13 -30.53 17.57
CA PRO A 57 -8.41 -29.54 18.62
C PRO A 57 -8.90 -28.24 18.01
N GLU A 58 -9.63 -27.42 18.78
CA GLU A 58 -10.04 -26.09 18.32
C GLU A 58 -8.84 -25.18 18.04
N ARG A 59 -7.78 -25.30 18.85
CA ARG A 59 -6.52 -24.56 18.70
C ARG A 59 -5.33 -25.48 18.91
N ALA A 60 -4.28 -25.28 18.13
CA ALA A 60 -3.00 -25.96 18.28
C ALA A 60 -1.86 -24.99 17.98
N GLU A 61 -0.87 -24.90 18.86
CA GLU A 61 0.40 -24.25 18.52
C GLU A 61 1.18 -25.20 17.61
N TRP A 62 1.54 -24.75 16.42
CA TRP A 62 2.25 -25.59 15.45
C TRP A 62 3.77 -25.46 15.60
N VAL A 63 4.24 -24.23 15.62
CA VAL A 63 5.62 -23.84 15.94
C VAL A 63 5.55 -22.56 16.77
N PRO A 64 6.59 -22.21 17.54
CA PRO A 64 6.59 -20.97 18.31
C PRO A 64 6.21 -19.75 17.45
N GLY A 65 5.16 -19.04 17.85
CA GLY A 65 4.63 -17.87 17.13
C GLY A 65 3.59 -18.16 16.05
N VAL A 66 3.23 -19.43 15.80
CA VAL A 66 2.18 -19.83 14.85
C VAL A 66 1.11 -20.66 15.55
N GLN A 67 -0.12 -20.14 15.64
CA GLN A 67 -1.28 -20.91 16.09
C GLN A 67 -2.15 -21.32 14.91
N LEU A 68 -2.65 -22.55 14.95
CA LEU A 68 -3.68 -23.04 14.06
C LEU A 68 -5.02 -23.03 14.79
N ILE A 69 -6.03 -22.41 14.18
CA ILE A 69 -7.38 -22.27 14.71
C ILE A 69 -8.34 -23.00 13.77
N HIS A 70 -8.91 -24.11 14.26
CA HIS A 70 -9.88 -24.91 13.52
C HIS A 70 -11.29 -24.36 13.74
N VAL A 71 -11.85 -23.81 12.67
CA VAL A 71 -13.17 -23.19 12.65
C VAL A 71 -14.24 -24.26 12.38
N SER A 72 -15.19 -24.39 13.31
CA SER A 72 -16.32 -25.31 13.17
C SER A 72 -17.39 -24.70 12.25
N ALA A 73 -17.26 -24.94 10.94
CA ALA A 73 -18.24 -24.55 9.92
C ALA A 73 -18.65 -25.77 9.10
N GLY A 74 -19.90 -26.21 9.27
CA GLY A 74 -20.40 -27.47 8.72
C GLY A 74 -19.91 -28.71 9.50
N PRO A 75 -20.13 -29.93 8.97
CA PRO A 75 -19.73 -31.17 9.64
C PRO A 75 -18.20 -31.29 9.73
N ALA A 76 -17.69 -31.83 10.84
CA ALA A 76 -16.26 -32.09 11.06
C ALA A 76 -15.79 -33.34 10.31
N THR A 77 -16.01 -33.39 9.00
CA THR A 77 -15.59 -34.44 8.07
C THR A 77 -14.99 -33.81 6.83
N THR A 78 -14.17 -34.50 6.06
CA THR A 78 -13.70 -33.98 4.76
C THR A 78 -14.89 -33.61 3.86
N ILE A 79 -14.84 -32.40 3.28
CA ILE A 79 -15.82 -31.90 2.31
C ILE A 79 -15.02 -31.49 1.08
N ARG A 80 -15.52 -31.86 -0.10
CA ARG A 80 -14.89 -31.46 -1.35
C ARG A 80 -14.88 -29.94 -1.47
N LYS A 81 -13.76 -29.38 -1.91
CA LYS A 81 -13.59 -27.91 -2.01
C LYS A 81 -14.68 -27.23 -2.87
N GLU A 82 -15.20 -27.90 -3.89
CA GLU A 82 -16.27 -27.38 -4.74
C GLU A 82 -17.61 -27.24 -3.99
N ASP A 83 -17.79 -28.01 -2.91
CA ASP A 83 -19.01 -28.08 -2.10
C ASP A 83 -18.91 -27.25 -0.80
N LEU A 84 -17.77 -26.58 -0.54
CA LEU A 84 -17.50 -25.88 0.72
C LEU A 84 -18.22 -24.53 0.89
N LEU A 85 -18.57 -23.90 -0.23
CA LEU A 85 -19.04 -22.53 -0.25
C LEU A 85 -20.27 -22.23 0.66
N PRO A 86 -21.28 -23.12 0.79
CA PRO A 86 -22.39 -22.91 1.71
C PRO A 86 -21.98 -22.78 3.18
N HIS A 87 -20.79 -23.23 3.56
CA HIS A 87 -20.30 -23.14 4.94
C HIS A 87 -19.53 -21.84 5.23
N MET A 88 -19.26 -21.01 4.22
CA MET A 88 -18.45 -19.81 4.39
C MET A 88 -19.14 -18.72 5.20
N GLU A 89 -20.48 -18.68 5.24
CA GLU A 89 -21.21 -17.73 6.10
C GLU A 89 -20.91 -17.98 7.59
N VAL A 90 -21.04 -19.23 8.04
CA VAL A 90 -20.73 -19.64 9.42
C VAL A 90 -19.23 -19.46 9.70
N PHE A 91 -18.38 -19.84 8.74
CA PHE A 91 -16.94 -19.65 8.87
C PHE A 91 -16.59 -18.17 9.09
N THR A 92 -17.13 -17.27 8.26
CA THR A 92 -16.95 -15.82 8.39
C THR A 92 -17.41 -15.31 9.74
N ALA A 93 -18.60 -15.72 10.21
CA ALA A 93 -19.12 -15.27 11.50
C ALA A 93 -18.17 -15.64 12.65
N VAL A 94 -17.63 -16.86 12.67
CA VAL A 94 -16.71 -17.32 13.72
C VAL A 94 -15.37 -16.57 13.66
N VAL A 95 -14.79 -16.40 12.47
CA VAL A 95 -13.51 -15.68 12.32
C VAL A 95 -13.69 -14.20 12.67
N LEU A 96 -14.78 -13.57 12.23
CA LEU A 96 -15.10 -12.19 12.57
C LEU A 96 -15.21 -11.98 14.08
N ASP A 97 -15.90 -12.87 14.79
CA ASP A 97 -16.04 -12.77 16.23
C ASP A 97 -14.71 -12.97 16.97
N HIS A 98 -13.86 -13.86 16.44
CA HIS A 98 -12.48 -14.00 16.91
C HIS A 98 -11.67 -12.72 16.68
N CYS A 99 -11.76 -12.08 15.51
CA CYS A 99 -11.06 -10.83 15.21
C CYS A 99 -11.51 -9.65 16.08
N ARG A 100 -12.74 -9.68 16.63
CA ARG A 100 -13.20 -8.69 17.62
C ARG A 100 -12.52 -8.88 18.98
N GLN A 101 -12.23 -10.12 19.35
CA GLN A 101 -11.61 -10.46 20.63
C GLN A 101 -10.08 -10.32 20.57
N THR A 102 -9.49 -10.69 19.43
CA THR A 102 -8.05 -10.62 19.16
C THR A 102 -7.83 -9.71 17.95
N PRO A 103 -7.36 -8.47 18.14
CA PRO A 103 -7.14 -7.56 17.01
C PRO A 103 -5.93 -7.97 16.18
N TYR A 104 -6.13 -7.98 14.86
CA TYR A 104 -5.11 -8.22 13.83
C TYR A 104 -4.79 -6.94 13.08
N ASP A 105 -3.54 -6.82 12.65
CA ASP A 105 -3.07 -5.68 11.87
C ASP A 105 -3.26 -5.91 10.36
N LEU A 106 -3.33 -7.17 9.93
CA LEU A 106 -3.52 -7.57 8.54
C LEU A 106 -4.13 -8.98 8.44
N ILE A 107 -4.96 -9.18 7.42
CA ILE A 107 -5.44 -10.50 7.00
C ILE A 107 -4.77 -10.89 5.68
N HIS A 108 -4.30 -12.13 5.53
CA HIS A 108 -3.92 -12.68 4.23
C HIS A 108 -4.80 -13.88 3.89
N ALA A 109 -5.68 -13.66 2.92
CA ALA A 109 -6.58 -14.67 2.38
C ALA A 109 -5.88 -15.56 1.35
N ASN A 110 -5.96 -16.88 1.54
CA ASN A 110 -5.45 -17.88 0.61
C ASN A 110 -6.62 -18.62 -0.03
N PHE A 111 -6.84 -18.37 -1.32
CA PHE A 111 -8.00 -18.80 -2.12
C PHE A 111 -9.20 -17.85 -2.02
N TRP A 112 -10.09 -17.93 -3.02
CA TRP A 112 -11.20 -16.99 -3.19
C TRP A 112 -12.25 -17.06 -2.06
N MET A 113 -12.48 -18.24 -1.47
CA MET A 113 -13.41 -18.37 -0.33
C MET A 113 -12.83 -17.74 0.94
N SER A 114 -11.53 -17.89 1.21
CA SER A 114 -10.84 -17.08 2.24
C SER A 114 -10.91 -15.58 1.94
N GLY A 115 -10.89 -15.20 0.66
CA GLY A 115 -11.08 -13.81 0.23
C GLY A 115 -12.44 -13.27 0.64
N LEU A 116 -13.52 -14.04 0.42
CA LEU A 116 -14.87 -13.69 0.86
C LEU A 116 -14.90 -13.38 2.37
N VAL A 117 -14.26 -14.23 3.18
CA VAL A 117 -14.16 -14.05 4.62
C VAL A 117 -13.41 -12.76 4.97
N ALA A 118 -12.25 -12.52 4.34
CA ALA A 118 -11.43 -11.35 4.59
C ALA A 118 -12.13 -10.04 4.18
N ALA A 119 -12.87 -10.04 3.08
CA ALA A 119 -13.65 -8.89 2.61
C ALA A 119 -14.73 -8.49 3.62
N GLU A 120 -15.47 -9.46 4.16
CA GLU A 120 -16.48 -9.20 5.19
C GLU A 120 -15.83 -8.70 6.50
N ILE A 121 -14.68 -9.23 6.89
CA ILE A 121 -13.96 -8.76 8.07
C ILE A 121 -13.44 -7.32 7.87
N LYS A 122 -12.90 -7.00 6.69
CA LYS A 122 -12.49 -5.63 6.35
C LYS A 122 -13.67 -4.67 6.44
N LYS A 123 -14.81 -5.04 5.87
CA LYS A 123 -16.04 -4.23 5.93
C LYS A 123 -16.52 -4.00 7.36
N ALA A 124 -16.42 -5.00 8.23
CA ALA A 124 -16.89 -4.93 9.61
C ALA A 124 -15.91 -4.23 10.57
N LEU A 125 -14.60 -4.44 10.41
CA LEU A 125 -13.58 -4.04 11.38
C LEU A 125 -12.51 -3.08 10.83
N GLY A 126 -12.49 -2.82 9.52
CA GLY A 126 -11.49 -1.97 8.88
C GLY A 126 -10.09 -2.58 8.78
N ILE A 127 -9.94 -3.89 9.04
CA ILE A 127 -8.66 -4.59 8.95
C ILE A 127 -8.31 -4.79 7.46
N PRO A 128 -7.16 -4.30 6.98
CA PRO A 128 -6.76 -4.49 5.59
C PRO A 128 -6.52 -5.96 5.27
N PHE A 129 -6.64 -6.33 4.00
CA PHE A 129 -6.29 -7.67 3.56
C PHE A 129 -5.51 -7.75 2.25
N VAL A 130 -4.61 -8.73 2.23
CA VAL A 130 -3.91 -9.24 1.05
C VAL A 130 -4.59 -10.53 0.60
N ILE A 131 -4.65 -10.78 -0.71
CA ILE A 131 -5.16 -12.05 -1.23
C ILE A 131 -4.16 -12.71 -2.19
N THR A 132 -3.99 -14.02 -2.04
CA THR A 132 -3.39 -14.91 -3.05
C THR A 132 -4.46 -15.86 -3.52
N PHE A 133 -4.82 -15.82 -4.80
CA PHE A 133 -5.92 -16.64 -5.32
C PHE A 133 -5.57 -18.12 -5.45
N HIS A 134 -4.29 -18.48 -5.63
CA HIS A 134 -3.77 -19.84 -5.90
C HIS A 134 -4.28 -20.51 -7.20
N ALA A 135 -5.48 -20.18 -7.65
CA ALA A 135 -6.01 -20.49 -8.96
C ALA A 135 -7.23 -19.60 -9.26
N LEU A 136 -7.23 -18.88 -10.37
CA LEU A 136 -8.33 -18.02 -10.81
C LEU A 136 -9.47 -18.82 -11.47
N GLY A 137 -10.73 -18.47 -11.16
CA GLY A 137 -11.90 -19.18 -11.65
C GLY A 137 -12.05 -19.14 -13.18
N ARG A 138 -11.94 -17.96 -13.80
CA ARG A 138 -12.05 -17.81 -15.26
C ARG A 138 -10.98 -18.59 -15.99
N VAL A 139 -9.75 -18.57 -15.50
CA VAL A 139 -8.62 -19.33 -16.07
C VAL A 139 -8.86 -20.84 -15.95
N ARG A 140 -9.33 -21.29 -14.78
CA ARG A 140 -9.71 -22.70 -14.61
C ARG A 140 -10.82 -23.11 -15.58
N ARG A 141 -11.86 -22.30 -15.74
CA ARG A 141 -12.96 -22.58 -16.65
C ARG A 141 -12.49 -22.64 -18.11
N LEU A 142 -11.59 -21.75 -18.53
CA LEU A 142 -10.97 -21.77 -19.87
C LEU A 142 -10.24 -23.08 -20.17
N HIS A 143 -9.52 -23.64 -19.19
CA HIS A 143 -8.70 -24.84 -19.39
C HIS A 143 -9.40 -26.17 -19.05
N GLN A 144 -10.38 -26.16 -18.14
CA GLN A 144 -11.04 -27.37 -17.65
C GLN A 144 -12.48 -27.52 -18.17
N GLY A 145 -13.09 -26.47 -18.70
CA GLY A 145 -14.47 -26.51 -19.20
C GLY A 145 -15.44 -27.03 -18.15
N GLN A 146 -16.25 -28.03 -18.51
CA GLN A 146 -17.24 -28.65 -17.61
C GLN A 146 -16.61 -29.47 -16.47
N ALA A 147 -15.31 -29.76 -16.49
CA ALA A 147 -14.63 -30.43 -15.39
C ALA A 147 -14.37 -29.50 -14.19
N ASP A 148 -14.50 -28.18 -14.36
CA ASP A 148 -14.46 -27.23 -13.24
C ASP A 148 -15.83 -27.18 -12.56
N GLN A 149 -15.95 -27.85 -11.41
CA GLN A 149 -17.23 -28.02 -10.71
C GLN A 149 -17.52 -26.92 -9.67
N PHE A 150 -16.70 -25.87 -9.60
CA PHE A 150 -17.03 -24.71 -8.77
C PHE A 150 -18.26 -23.96 -9.33
N PRO A 151 -19.11 -23.39 -8.45
CA PRO A 151 -20.32 -22.71 -8.90
C PRO A 151 -20.00 -21.42 -9.65
N ASP A 152 -20.79 -21.09 -10.68
CA ASP A 152 -20.55 -19.93 -11.54
C ASP A 152 -20.58 -18.59 -10.78
N ARG A 153 -21.27 -18.52 -9.63
CA ARG A 153 -21.25 -17.34 -8.74
C ARG A 153 -19.85 -16.98 -8.25
N ARG A 154 -18.89 -17.92 -8.31
CA ARG A 154 -17.47 -17.67 -8.04
C ARG A 154 -16.92 -16.50 -8.86
N PHE A 155 -17.30 -16.34 -10.13
CA PHE A 155 -16.74 -15.29 -10.97
C PHE A 155 -17.06 -13.89 -10.43
N GLY A 156 -18.32 -13.65 -10.07
CA GLY A 156 -18.74 -12.37 -9.48
C GLY A 156 -18.09 -12.11 -8.11
N ILE A 157 -17.86 -13.17 -7.33
CA ILE A 157 -17.14 -13.05 -6.05
C ILE A 157 -15.68 -12.68 -6.29
N GLU A 158 -14.98 -13.35 -7.21
CA GLU A 158 -13.60 -13.01 -7.54
C GLU A 158 -13.47 -11.58 -8.10
N ASP A 159 -14.43 -11.11 -8.90
CA ASP A 159 -14.48 -9.72 -9.38
C ASP A 159 -14.53 -8.73 -8.21
N GLU A 160 -15.43 -8.97 -7.24
CA GLU A 160 -15.55 -8.13 -6.06
C GLU A 160 -14.27 -8.16 -5.21
N LEU A 161 -13.68 -9.33 -5.01
CA LEU A 161 -12.44 -9.48 -4.23
C LEU A 161 -11.25 -8.75 -4.85
N VAL A 162 -11.13 -8.77 -6.18
CA VAL A 162 -10.09 -8.01 -6.90
C VAL A 162 -10.22 -6.51 -6.63
N GLN A 163 -11.46 -5.99 -6.51
CA GLN A 163 -11.69 -4.59 -6.19
C GLN A 163 -11.49 -4.27 -4.70
N LEU A 164 -11.92 -5.16 -3.80
CA LEU A 164 -11.90 -4.91 -2.35
C LEU A 164 -10.53 -5.12 -1.69
N ALA A 165 -9.69 -6.01 -2.23
CA ALA A 165 -8.37 -6.28 -1.68
C ALA A 165 -7.50 -5.03 -1.64
N ASP A 166 -6.69 -4.90 -0.58
CA ASP A 166 -5.70 -3.82 -0.48
C ASP A 166 -4.49 -4.11 -1.36
N ARG A 167 -4.08 -5.38 -1.41
CA ARG A 167 -3.08 -5.90 -2.33
C ARG A 167 -3.42 -7.31 -2.79
N ILE A 168 -2.98 -7.65 -3.99
CA ILE A 168 -3.13 -8.97 -4.60
C ILE A 168 -1.73 -9.50 -4.87
N ILE A 169 -1.44 -10.70 -4.40
CA ILE A 169 -0.22 -11.41 -4.76
C ILE A 169 -0.51 -12.26 -5.99
N ALA A 170 0.19 -11.96 -7.08
CA ALA A 170 0.27 -12.80 -8.27
C ALA A 170 1.48 -13.73 -8.16
N GLU A 171 1.31 -15.03 -8.40
CA GLU A 171 2.41 -15.99 -8.20
C GLU A 171 3.42 -16.00 -9.35
N CYS A 172 3.03 -15.50 -10.52
CA CYS A 172 3.90 -15.39 -11.69
C CYS A 172 3.43 -14.27 -12.64
N PRO A 173 4.24 -13.91 -13.66
CA PRO A 173 3.83 -12.92 -14.67
C PRO A 173 2.55 -13.28 -15.42
N GLN A 174 2.30 -14.56 -15.72
CA GLN A 174 1.05 -14.96 -16.37
C GLN A 174 -0.15 -14.73 -15.47
N ASP A 175 -0.04 -15.05 -14.18
CA ASP A 175 -1.11 -14.83 -13.20
C ASP A 175 -1.43 -13.33 -13.06
N ARG A 176 -0.41 -12.45 -13.10
CA ARG A 176 -0.62 -10.99 -13.20
C ARG A 176 -1.36 -10.62 -14.48
N THR A 177 -0.97 -11.14 -15.64
CA THR A 177 -1.67 -10.88 -16.91
C THR A 177 -3.13 -11.33 -16.83
N ASP A 178 -3.39 -12.51 -16.28
CA ASP A 178 -4.75 -13.05 -16.14
C ASP A 178 -5.61 -12.16 -15.21
N LEU A 179 -5.06 -11.65 -14.10
CA LEU A 179 -5.73 -10.68 -13.22
C LEU A 179 -6.08 -9.37 -13.94
N LEU A 180 -5.19 -8.86 -14.79
CA LEU A 180 -5.42 -7.62 -15.53
C LEU A 180 -6.47 -7.81 -16.64
N GLU A 181 -6.29 -8.83 -17.48
CA GLU A 181 -7.09 -9.03 -18.69
C GLU A 181 -8.46 -9.63 -18.38
N LEU A 182 -8.54 -10.57 -17.45
CA LEU A 182 -9.78 -11.29 -17.17
C LEU A 182 -10.58 -10.67 -16.03
N TYR A 183 -9.97 -9.94 -15.10
CA TYR A 183 -10.64 -9.40 -13.90
C TYR A 183 -10.59 -7.87 -13.79
N GLY A 184 -9.89 -7.17 -14.70
CA GLY A 184 -9.77 -5.71 -14.64
C GLY A 184 -9.11 -5.23 -13.35
N ALA A 185 -8.17 -6.01 -12.81
CA ALA A 185 -7.47 -5.66 -11.59
C ALA A 185 -6.66 -4.36 -11.76
N ASP A 186 -6.64 -3.54 -10.72
CA ASP A 186 -5.78 -2.35 -10.67
C ASP A 186 -4.30 -2.77 -10.65
N PRO A 187 -3.47 -2.36 -11.63
CA PRO A 187 -2.05 -2.69 -11.67
C PRO A 187 -1.30 -2.33 -10.38
N ASP A 188 -1.70 -1.26 -9.68
CA ASP A 188 -1.03 -0.78 -8.46
C ASP A 188 -1.32 -1.69 -7.25
N LYS A 189 -2.37 -2.50 -7.33
CA LYS A 189 -2.70 -3.49 -6.28
C LYS A 189 -1.93 -4.79 -6.44
N ILE A 190 -1.37 -5.10 -7.61
CA ILE A 190 -0.77 -6.42 -7.89
C ILE A 190 0.73 -6.40 -7.61
N THR A 191 1.20 -7.33 -6.79
CA THR A 191 2.63 -7.61 -6.58
C THR A 191 2.94 -9.04 -6.99
N ILE A 192 3.95 -9.25 -7.84
CA ILE A 192 4.39 -10.61 -8.20
C ILE A 192 5.27 -11.14 -7.08
N ILE A 193 4.81 -12.18 -6.38
CA ILE A 193 5.59 -12.90 -5.36
C ILE A 193 5.41 -14.41 -5.62
N PRO A 194 6.48 -15.13 -6.00
CA PRO A 194 6.36 -16.55 -6.33
C PRO A 194 6.15 -17.44 -5.10
N CYS A 195 5.83 -18.73 -5.33
CA CYS A 195 6.06 -19.75 -4.31
C CYS A 195 7.55 -20.10 -4.20
N GLY A 196 7.90 -20.84 -3.15
CA GLY A 196 9.27 -21.31 -2.95
C GLY A 196 9.42 -22.80 -2.64
N PHE A 197 10.66 -23.18 -2.36
CA PHE A 197 11.06 -24.45 -1.77
C PHE A 197 11.88 -24.20 -0.50
N ASP A 198 12.01 -25.23 0.33
CA ASP A 198 12.83 -25.20 1.54
C ASP A 198 14.19 -25.87 1.25
N PRO A 199 15.32 -25.13 1.31
CA PRO A 199 16.66 -25.71 1.13
C PRO A 199 17.04 -26.78 2.16
N ALA A 200 16.34 -26.83 3.31
CA ALA A 200 16.49 -27.89 4.29
C ALA A 200 15.68 -29.16 3.96
N GLU A 201 14.83 -29.13 2.92
CA GLU A 201 14.06 -30.28 2.42
C GLU A 201 14.60 -30.77 1.07
N PHE A 202 14.95 -29.84 0.17
CA PHE A 202 15.37 -30.12 -1.21
C PHE A 202 16.73 -29.49 -1.50
N TRP A 203 17.71 -30.34 -1.77
CA TRP A 203 19.07 -29.97 -2.15
C TRP A 203 19.64 -31.10 -3.05
N PRO A 204 20.66 -30.82 -3.86
CA PRO A 204 21.22 -31.84 -4.74
C PRO A 204 21.94 -32.91 -3.91
N LEU A 205 21.59 -34.17 -4.14
CA LEU A 205 22.30 -35.35 -3.64
C LEU A 205 23.21 -35.92 -4.73
N ASP A 206 24.22 -36.71 -4.32
CA ASP A 206 24.92 -37.57 -5.26
C ASP A 206 23.91 -38.52 -5.93
N LYS A 207 23.89 -38.51 -7.27
CA LYS A 207 22.92 -39.24 -8.07
C LYS A 207 23.00 -40.76 -7.84
N THR A 208 24.21 -41.29 -7.71
CA THR A 208 24.44 -42.72 -7.47
C THR A 208 23.86 -43.13 -6.12
N LEU A 209 24.13 -42.34 -5.08
CA LEU A 209 23.57 -42.58 -3.75
C LEU A 209 22.03 -42.48 -3.74
N ALA A 210 21.46 -41.50 -4.46
CA ALA A 210 20.01 -41.37 -4.59
C ALA A 210 19.38 -42.59 -5.29
N ARG A 211 20.02 -43.10 -6.35
CA ARG A 211 19.58 -44.32 -7.06
C ARG A 211 19.66 -45.56 -6.14
N VAL A 212 20.76 -45.73 -5.41
CA VAL A 212 20.92 -46.83 -4.44
C VAL A 212 19.83 -46.77 -3.36
N ALA A 213 19.55 -45.59 -2.81
CA ALA A 213 18.50 -45.41 -1.80
C ALA A 213 17.10 -45.79 -2.30
N LEU A 214 16.86 -45.71 -3.62
CA LEU A 214 15.61 -46.08 -4.27
C LEU A 214 15.61 -47.50 -4.85
N GLY A 215 16.71 -48.25 -4.73
CA GLY A 215 16.85 -49.58 -5.34
C GLY A 215 16.95 -49.56 -6.87
N LEU A 216 17.42 -48.45 -7.45
CA LEU A 216 17.58 -48.26 -8.90
C LEU A 216 19.01 -48.57 -9.34
N ALA A 217 19.17 -48.99 -10.60
CA ALA A 217 20.49 -49.25 -11.17
C ALA A 217 21.32 -47.95 -11.30
N PRO A 218 22.62 -47.95 -10.94
CA PRO A 218 23.46 -46.75 -10.89
C PRO A 218 23.54 -45.95 -12.18
N ASP A 219 23.60 -46.63 -13.33
CA ASP A 219 23.86 -46.00 -14.64
C ASP A 219 22.63 -45.98 -15.57
N GLN A 220 21.45 -46.39 -15.07
CA GLN A 220 20.24 -46.44 -15.88
C GLN A 220 19.74 -45.01 -16.19
N PRO A 221 19.50 -44.67 -17.47
CA PRO A 221 18.88 -43.39 -17.82
C PRO A 221 17.47 -43.29 -17.23
N LEU A 222 17.18 -42.20 -16.52
CA LEU A 222 16.00 -42.09 -15.67
C LEU A 222 15.23 -40.79 -15.90
N LEU A 223 13.95 -40.92 -16.25
CA LEU A 223 12.98 -39.83 -16.28
C LEU A 223 12.12 -39.87 -15.02
N LEU A 224 11.73 -38.70 -14.54
CA LEU A 224 10.79 -38.57 -13.43
C LEU A 224 9.58 -37.74 -13.86
N GLN A 225 8.39 -38.27 -13.58
CA GLN A 225 7.16 -37.52 -13.50
C GLN A 225 6.64 -37.61 -12.06
N LEU A 226 6.27 -36.47 -11.47
CA LEU A 226 5.79 -36.40 -10.09
C LEU A 226 4.61 -35.42 -9.98
N GLY A 227 3.53 -35.85 -9.31
CA GLY A 227 2.42 -34.96 -8.97
C GLY A 227 1.14 -35.70 -8.58
N ARG A 228 0.03 -34.97 -8.53
CA ARG A 228 -1.30 -35.56 -8.35
C ARG A 228 -1.71 -36.37 -9.57
N MET A 229 -2.28 -37.56 -9.38
CA MET A 229 -2.72 -38.44 -10.46
C MET A 229 -4.12 -38.05 -10.93
N VAL A 230 -4.18 -36.99 -11.74
CA VAL A 230 -5.41 -36.54 -12.41
C VAL A 230 -5.12 -36.21 -13.88
N PRO A 231 -6.08 -36.40 -14.80
CA PRO A 231 -5.86 -36.23 -16.25
C PRO A 231 -5.18 -34.91 -16.65
N ARG A 232 -5.62 -33.81 -16.02
CA ARG A 232 -5.11 -32.45 -16.30
C ARG A 232 -3.62 -32.24 -15.95
N LYS A 233 -2.96 -33.20 -15.29
CA LYS A 233 -1.51 -33.18 -15.07
C LYS A 233 -0.71 -33.74 -16.27
N GLY A 234 -1.40 -34.29 -17.27
CA GLY A 234 -0.83 -34.62 -18.58
C GLY A 234 0.21 -35.73 -18.56
N VAL A 235 0.14 -36.64 -17.57
CA VAL A 235 1.08 -37.78 -17.44
C VAL A 235 0.99 -38.70 -18.67
N ASP A 236 -0.18 -38.81 -19.27
CA ASP A 236 -0.39 -39.54 -20.52
C ASP A 236 0.44 -38.99 -21.68
N THR A 237 0.64 -37.68 -21.75
CA THR A 237 1.50 -37.05 -22.76
C THR A 237 2.96 -37.48 -22.59
N VAL A 238 3.42 -37.66 -21.35
CA VAL A 238 4.77 -38.17 -21.04
C VAL A 238 4.91 -39.65 -21.43
N ILE A 239 3.89 -40.46 -21.13
CA ILE A 239 3.85 -41.89 -21.53
C ILE A 239 3.92 -42.03 -23.06
N ARG A 240 3.10 -41.26 -23.79
CA ARG A 240 3.12 -41.25 -25.26
C ARG A 240 4.47 -40.78 -25.81
N ALA A 241 5.16 -39.87 -25.12
CA ALA A 241 6.47 -39.40 -25.54
C ALA A 241 7.54 -40.50 -25.49
N LEU A 242 7.47 -41.44 -24.55
CA LEU A 242 8.35 -42.62 -24.51
C LEU A 242 8.20 -43.49 -25.75
N SER A 243 6.97 -43.72 -26.20
CA SER A 243 6.71 -44.48 -27.44
C SER A 243 7.32 -43.77 -28.66
N ARG A 244 7.16 -42.44 -28.75
CA ARG A 244 7.78 -41.63 -29.81
C ARG A 244 9.30 -41.57 -29.74
N LEU A 245 9.89 -41.76 -28.56
CA LEU A 245 11.33 -41.76 -28.37
C LEU A 245 12.01 -43.00 -28.99
N GLN A 246 11.32 -44.14 -29.07
CA GLN A 246 11.84 -45.39 -29.64
C GLN A 246 12.37 -45.21 -31.08
N THR A 247 11.78 -44.31 -31.86
CA THR A 247 12.21 -44.02 -33.25
C THR A 247 13.26 -42.91 -33.36
N ARG A 248 13.62 -42.25 -32.24
CA ARG A 248 14.49 -41.07 -32.18
C ARG A 248 15.81 -41.31 -31.46
N SER A 249 15.85 -42.31 -30.59
CA SER A 249 17.00 -42.61 -29.74
C SER A 249 17.18 -44.12 -29.60
N ALA A 250 18.43 -44.58 -29.68
CA ALA A 250 18.78 -45.95 -29.34
C ALA A 250 18.75 -46.19 -27.81
N LEU A 251 18.85 -45.11 -27.02
CA LEU A 251 18.80 -45.15 -25.57
C LEU A 251 17.37 -44.93 -25.09
N MET A 252 16.83 -45.93 -24.39
CA MET A 252 15.49 -45.93 -23.81
C MET A 252 15.58 -45.73 -22.30
N PRO A 253 15.23 -44.54 -21.78
CA PRO A 253 15.23 -44.28 -20.35
C PRO A 253 14.02 -44.90 -19.66
N HIS A 254 14.18 -45.23 -18.38
CA HIS A 254 13.11 -45.68 -17.52
C HIS A 254 12.33 -44.49 -16.96
N LEU A 255 11.01 -44.57 -16.89
CA LEU A 255 10.16 -43.52 -16.34
C LEU A 255 9.60 -43.93 -14.99
N LEU A 256 9.90 -43.13 -13.96
CA LEU A 256 9.22 -43.21 -12.68
C LEU A 256 8.04 -42.23 -12.64
N ILE A 257 6.87 -42.73 -12.26
CA ILE A 257 5.66 -41.94 -12.05
C ILE A 257 5.33 -41.98 -10.56
N VAL A 258 5.54 -40.87 -9.87
CA VAL A 258 5.34 -40.74 -8.42
C VAL A 258 4.08 -39.94 -8.13
N GLY A 259 3.14 -40.55 -7.41
CA GLY A 259 1.84 -39.96 -7.06
C GLY A 259 0.74 -41.01 -6.95
N GLY A 260 -0.45 -40.55 -6.55
CA GLY A 260 -1.63 -41.38 -6.29
C GLY A 260 -2.19 -41.14 -4.90
N GLU A 261 -3.27 -41.86 -4.55
CA GLU A 261 -3.94 -41.76 -3.24
C GLU A 261 -3.50 -42.87 -2.27
N SER A 262 -2.58 -43.75 -2.67
CA SER A 262 -2.06 -44.83 -1.82
C SER A 262 -0.56 -45.05 -2.03
N ALA A 263 0.11 -45.59 -1.01
CA ALA A 263 1.56 -45.82 -1.04
C ALA A 263 1.97 -46.86 -2.11
N GLN A 264 1.15 -47.88 -2.34
CA GLN A 264 1.34 -48.81 -3.45
C GLN A 264 0.43 -48.39 -4.60
N PRO A 265 0.87 -48.47 -5.87
CA PRO A 265 0.02 -48.13 -7.00
C PRO A 265 -1.18 -49.09 -7.07
N ASP A 266 -2.40 -48.57 -6.93
CA ASP A 266 -3.63 -49.36 -7.04
C ASP A 266 -4.64 -48.67 -7.98
N PRO A 267 -4.93 -49.24 -9.16
CA PRO A 267 -5.92 -48.73 -10.10
C PRO A 267 -7.35 -48.62 -9.56
N LYS A 268 -7.69 -49.38 -8.49
CA LYS A 268 -9.01 -49.32 -7.85
C LYS A 268 -9.15 -48.13 -6.92
N ILE A 269 -8.03 -47.72 -6.30
CA ILE A 269 -7.97 -46.55 -5.42
C ILE A 269 -7.72 -45.29 -6.26
N THR A 270 -6.74 -45.35 -7.14
CA THR A 270 -6.34 -44.27 -8.05
C THR A 270 -6.77 -44.62 -9.47
N VAL A 271 -8.00 -44.26 -9.84
CA VAL A 271 -8.58 -44.54 -11.17
C VAL A 271 -7.67 -44.06 -12.30
N GLU A 272 -7.02 -42.92 -12.13
CA GLU A 272 -6.12 -42.36 -13.13
C GLU A 272 -4.87 -43.23 -13.38
N ILE A 273 -4.34 -43.93 -12.36
CA ILE A 273 -3.23 -44.88 -12.56
C ILE A 273 -3.68 -46.00 -13.49
N GLY A 274 -4.90 -46.53 -13.32
CA GLY A 274 -5.46 -47.55 -14.21
C GLY A 274 -5.56 -47.07 -15.65
N ARG A 275 -6.04 -45.84 -15.87
CA ARG A 275 -6.10 -45.22 -17.21
C ARG A 275 -4.71 -45.06 -17.82
N LEU A 276 -3.73 -44.60 -17.05
CA LEU A 276 -2.35 -44.40 -17.50
C LEU A 276 -1.64 -45.73 -17.82
N GLN A 277 -1.90 -46.79 -17.05
CA GLN A 277 -1.42 -48.14 -17.34
C GLN A 277 -1.98 -48.68 -18.65
N ALA A 278 -3.27 -48.46 -18.93
CA ALA A 278 -3.87 -48.84 -20.20
C ALA A 278 -3.19 -48.12 -21.38
N ILE A 279 -2.94 -46.81 -21.25
CA ILE A 279 -2.22 -46.03 -22.27
C ILE A 279 -0.78 -46.54 -22.46
N ALA A 280 -0.08 -46.90 -21.37
CA ALA A 280 1.26 -47.48 -21.46
C ALA A 280 1.27 -48.83 -22.17
N ALA A 281 0.20 -49.63 -22.05
CA ALA A 281 0.04 -50.89 -22.77
C ALA A 281 -0.27 -50.65 -24.25
N GLU A 282 -1.18 -49.73 -24.56
CA GLU A 282 -1.53 -49.32 -25.94
C GLU A 282 -0.30 -48.77 -26.70
N GLU A 283 0.53 -47.99 -26.03
CA GLU A 283 1.76 -47.41 -26.58
C GLU A 283 2.95 -48.39 -26.57
N GLY A 284 2.79 -49.60 -26.02
CA GLY A 284 3.85 -50.62 -26.00
C GLY A 284 5.08 -50.26 -25.16
N VAL A 285 4.92 -49.43 -24.12
CA VAL A 285 6.01 -48.92 -23.27
C VAL A 285 5.89 -49.31 -21.79
N SER A 286 5.03 -50.29 -21.49
CA SER A 286 4.74 -50.71 -20.10
C SER A 286 5.99 -51.14 -19.33
N ASP A 287 6.90 -51.86 -19.99
CA ASP A 287 8.13 -52.38 -19.36
C ASP A 287 9.14 -51.28 -19.00
N GLN A 288 8.98 -50.07 -19.54
CA GLN A 288 9.86 -48.91 -19.28
C GLN A 288 9.29 -47.98 -18.19
N ILE A 289 8.15 -48.32 -17.59
CA ILE A 289 7.45 -47.43 -16.67
C ILE A 289 7.28 -48.12 -15.32
N THR A 290 7.58 -47.40 -14.24
CA THR A 290 7.22 -47.81 -12.89
C THR A 290 6.30 -46.76 -12.26
N PHE A 291 5.08 -47.19 -11.97
CA PHE A 291 4.18 -46.45 -11.08
C PHE A 291 4.62 -46.71 -9.65
N VAL A 292 5.06 -45.67 -8.96
CA VAL A 292 5.64 -45.77 -7.62
C VAL A 292 4.57 -45.70 -6.54
N GLY A 293 3.47 -44.99 -6.80
CA GLY A 293 2.48 -44.63 -5.79
C GLY A 293 2.85 -43.35 -5.03
N GLN A 294 2.08 -43.04 -4.00
CA GLN A 294 2.25 -41.86 -3.16
C GLN A 294 3.50 -41.94 -2.30
N ARG A 295 4.26 -40.85 -2.20
CA ARG A 295 5.45 -40.75 -1.34
C ARG A 295 5.39 -39.51 -0.47
N GLY A 296 5.92 -39.65 0.75
CA GLY A 296 6.07 -38.54 1.69
C GLY A 296 7.05 -37.49 1.15
N ARG A 297 6.86 -36.24 1.55
CA ARG A 297 7.66 -35.10 1.10
C ARG A 297 9.15 -35.25 1.45
N ASP A 298 9.43 -35.85 2.60
CA ASP A 298 10.76 -36.10 3.17
C ASP A 298 11.65 -37.00 2.29
N VAL A 299 11.04 -37.84 1.44
CA VAL A 299 11.77 -38.73 0.54
C VAL A 299 11.80 -38.26 -0.92
N LEU A 300 11.08 -37.19 -1.28
CA LEU A 300 10.99 -36.75 -2.69
C LEU A 300 12.33 -36.27 -3.25
N ARG A 301 13.21 -35.70 -2.43
CA ARG A 301 14.57 -35.30 -2.86
C ARG A 301 15.36 -36.45 -3.50
N TYR A 302 15.17 -37.69 -3.03
CA TYR A 302 15.85 -38.85 -3.62
C TYR A 302 15.36 -39.11 -5.05
N TYR A 303 14.05 -38.99 -5.30
CA TYR A 303 13.50 -39.17 -6.64
C TYR A 303 13.98 -38.08 -7.59
N TYR A 304 13.97 -36.82 -7.15
CA TYR A 304 14.48 -35.72 -7.96
C TYR A 304 15.97 -35.91 -8.29
N SER A 305 16.84 -36.10 -7.29
CA SER A 305 18.28 -36.24 -7.53
C SER A 305 18.68 -37.53 -8.27
N ALA A 306 17.87 -38.60 -8.20
CA ALA A 306 18.12 -39.82 -8.97
C ALA A 306 17.83 -39.64 -10.47
N ALA A 307 16.89 -38.75 -10.83
CA ALA A 307 16.46 -38.53 -12.19
C ALA A 307 17.47 -37.73 -13.01
N ASP A 308 17.56 -38.02 -14.30
CA ASP A 308 18.33 -37.22 -15.25
C ASP A 308 17.51 -36.01 -15.71
N ILE A 309 16.22 -36.23 -15.95
CA ILE A 309 15.27 -35.23 -16.44
C ILE A 309 13.95 -35.36 -15.68
N PHE A 310 13.44 -34.25 -15.17
CA PHE A 310 12.10 -34.13 -14.61
C PHE A 310 11.13 -33.61 -15.67
N ILE A 311 9.97 -34.24 -15.84
CA ILE A 311 8.99 -33.89 -16.85
C ILE A 311 7.66 -33.51 -16.18
N THR A 312 7.14 -32.33 -16.53
CA THR A 312 5.87 -31.81 -16.00
C THR A 312 5.04 -31.18 -17.12
N THR A 313 3.87 -31.77 -17.40
CA THR A 313 3.05 -31.45 -18.58
C THR A 313 1.59 -31.13 -18.24
N PRO A 314 1.30 -30.32 -17.21
CA PRO A 314 -0.08 -29.95 -16.89
C PRO A 314 -0.69 -29.14 -18.03
N TRP A 315 -2.02 -29.23 -18.20
CA TRP A 315 -2.75 -28.40 -19.16
C TRP A 315 -2.78 -26.92 -18.76
N TYR A 316 -2.73 -26.69 -17.45
CA TYR A 316 -2.55 -25.38 -16.81
C TYR A 316 -1.97 -25.58 -15.42
N GLU A 317 -1.07 -24.69 -15.01
CA GLU A 317 -0.44 -24.68 -13.70
C GLU A 317 -0.30 -23.24 -13.22
N PRO A 318 -0.93 -22.83 -12.11
CA PRO A 318 -0.83 -21.46 -11.59
C PRO A 318 0.62 -21.01 -11.34
N PHE A 319 1.40 -21.85 -10.65
CA PHE A 319 2.81 -21.59 -10.36
C PHE A 319 3.75 -22.72 -10.80
N GLY A 320 3.65 -23.91 -10.20
CA GLY A 320 4.53 -25.04 -10.48
C GLY A 320 5.66 -25.20 -9.46
N ILE A 321 5.31 -25.56 -8.22
CA ILE A 321 6.29 -25.84 -7.16
C ILE A 321 7.19 -27.02 -7.51
N THR A 322 6.66 -28.09 -8.13
CA THR A 322 7.44 -29.29 -8.45
C THR A 322 8.59 -29.07 -9.44
N PRO A 323 8.47 -28.21 -10.50
CA PRO A 323 9.64 -27.78 -11.27
C PRO A 323 10.71 -27.12 -10.40
N VAL A 324 10.34 -26.27 -9.44
CA VAL A 324 11.30 -25.59 -8.56
C VAL A 324 12.01 -26.60 -7.66
N GLU A 325 11.29 -27.55 -7.09
CA GLU A 325 11.85 -28.62 -6.26
C GLU A 325 12.83 -29.50 -7.07
N ALA A 326 12.48 -29.86 -8.30
CA ALA A 326 13.36 -30.60 -9.21
C ALA A 326 14.64 -29.82 -9.51
N MET A 327 14.52 -28.53 -9.85
CA MET A 327 15.66 -27.66 -10.11
C MET A 327 16.56 -27.51 -8.88
N ALA A 328 15.98 -27.37 -7.68
CA ALA A 328 16.70 -27.29 -6.41
C ALA A 328 17.50 -28.57 -6.11
N CYS A 329 17.02 -29.73 -6.56
CA CYS A 329 17.70 -31.02 -6.42
C CYS A 329 18.71 -31.32 -7.55
N GLY A 330 18.93 -30.38 -8.48
CA GLY A 330 19.87 -30.54 -9.58
C GLY A 330 19.32 -31.27 -10.80
N THR A 331 17.99 -31.34 -10.96
CA THR A 331 17.35 -32.03 -12.09
C THR A 331 16.90 -31.02 -13.16
N ALA A 332 17.31 -31.25 -14.41
CA ALA A 332 16.83 -30.43 -15.53
C ALA A 332 15.35 -30.71 -15.81
N VAL A 333 14.60 -29.67 -16.21
CA VAL A 333 13.14 -29.77 -16.38
C VAL A 333 12.72 -29.70 -17.84
N ILE A 334 11.86 -30.61 -18.28
CA ILE A 334 11.04 -30.44 -19.49
C ILE A 334 9.62 -30.10 -19.03
N GLY A 335 9.21 -28.85 -19.25
CA GLY A 335 7.93 -28.31 -18.80
C GLY A 335 7.00 -28.01 -19.97
N SER A 336 5.69 -28.17 -19.79
CA SER A 336 4.72 -27.60 -20.72
C SER A 336 4.72 -26.07 -20.63
N ARG A 337 4.64 -25.37 -21.77
CA ARG A 337 4.64 -23.90 -21.87
C ARG A 337 3.30 -23.29 -21.45
N VAL A 338 2.92 -23.49 -20.18
CA VAL A 338 1.65 -23.02 -19.60
C VAL A 338 1.87 -22.30 -18.27
N GLY A 339 0.99 -21.35 -17.95
CA GLY A 339 0.90 -20.70 -16.64
C GLY A 339 2.25 -20.35 -16.02
N GLY A 340 2.43 -20.72 -14.76
CA GLY A 340 3.65 -20.48 -13.99
C GLY A 340 4.85 -21.34 -14.38
N VAL A 341 4.68 -22.45 -15.11
CA VAL A 341 5.82 -23.25 -15.60
C VAL A 341 6.73 -22.40 -16.50
N LYS A 342 6.15 -21.46 -17.26
CA LYS A 342 6.87 -20.46 -18.07
C LYS A 342 7.76 -19.53 -17.23
N PHE A 343 7.45 -19.38 -15.95
CA PHE A 343 8.19 -18.53 -15.04
C PHE A 343 9.20 -19.32 -14.22
N THR A 344 8.85 -20.51 -13.76
CA THR A 344 9.77 -21.36 -12.99
C THR A 344 10.93 -21.83 -13.87
N VAL A 345 10.64 -22.36 -15.06
CA VAL A 345 11.65 -22.88 -16.00
C VAL A 345 12.05 -21.80 -17.00
N ALA A 346 13.30 -21.38 -16.94
CA ALA A 346 13.91 -20.55 -17.98
C ALA A 346 14.30 -21.44 -19.18
N ASP A 347 13.58 -21.27 -20.29
CA ASP A 347 13.71 -22.07 -21.52
C ASP A 347 15.10 -21.97 -22.13
N GLY A 348 15.77 -23.10 -22.32
CA GLY A 348 17.15 -23.15 -22.79
C GLY A 348 18.19 -22.74 -21.73
N GLU A 349 17.82 -22.51 -20.47
CA GLU A 349 18.79 -22.19 -19.41
C GLU A 349 18.69 -23.16 -18.23
N THR A 350 17.49 -23.50 -17.79
CA THR A 350 17.29 -24.44 -16.65
C THR A 350 16.57 -25.72 -17.06
N GLY A 351 16.16 -25.77 -18.32
CA GLY A 351 15.28 -26.78 -18.86
C GLY A 351 14.75 -26.35 -20.24
N TYR A 352 13.72 -27.04 -20.71
CA TYR A 352 13.04 -26.69 -21.95
C TYR A 352 11.52 -26.59 -21.74
N LEU A 353 10.92 -25.62 -22.42
CA LEU A 353 9.48 -25.45 -22.49
C LEU A 353 8.95 -25.99 -23.84
N VAL A 354 8.04 -26.96 -23.77
CA VAL A 354 7.42 -27.59 -24.94
C VAL A 354 5.97 -27.17 -25.12
N THR A 355 5.47 -27.28 -26.34
CA THR A 355 4.05 -27.07 -26.64
C THR A 355 3.19 -28.01 -25.79
N PRO A 356 2.08 -27.53 -25.20
CA PRO A 356 1.17 -28.40 -24.43
C PRO A 356 0.59 -29.53 -25.28
N ASN A 357 0.40 -30.71 -24.66
CA ASN A 357 -0.16 -31.91 -25.31
C ASN A 357 0.61 -32.37 -26.57
N ASP A 358 1.93 -32.16 -26.60
CA ASP A 358 2.80 -32.57 -27.72
C ASP A 358 3.83 -33.64 -27.28
N PRO A 359 3.49 -34.94 -27.41
CA PRO A 359 4.41 -36.03 -27.08
C PRO A 359 5.69 -36.05 -27.94
N ALA A 360 5.62 -35.58 -29.19
CA ALA A 360 6.77 -35.58 -30.10
C ALA A 360 7.81 -34.55 -29.66
N ALA A 361 7.38 -33.34 -29.30
CA ALA A 361 8.27 -32.31 -28.78
C ALA A 361 8.98 -32.73 -27.48
N ILE A 362 8.30 -33.46 -26.59
CA ILE A 362 8.91 -34.03 -25.39
C ILE A 362 9.97 -35.07 -25.78
N ALA A 363 9.63 -36.01 -26.67
CA ALA A 363 10.55 -37.05 -27.14
C ALA A 363 11.81 -36.45 -27.80
N ASP A 364 11.65 -35.41 -28.62
CA ASP A 364 12.75 -34.70 -29.27
C ASP A 364 13.69 -34.07 -28.24
N ARG A 365 13.15 -33.43 -27.19
CA ARG A 365 13.96 -32.84 -26.11
C ARG A 365 14.66 -33.89 -25.25
N ILE A 366 14.02 -35.02 -24.98
CA ILE A 366 14.66 -36.14 -24.28
C ILE A 366 15.83 -36.67 -25.11
N ALA A 367 15.61 -36.98 -26.39
CA ALA A 367 16.64 -37.47 -27.30
C ALA A 367 17.81 -36.49 -27.41
N GLN A 368 17.52 -35.19 -27.56
CA GLN A 368 18.53 -34.14 -27.63
C GLN A 368 19.39 -34.09 -26.35
N LEU A 369 18.78 -34.13 -25.17
CA LEU A 369 19.50 -34.00 -23.90
C LEU A 369 20.40 -35.21 -23.63
N TYR A 370 19.94 -36.43 -23.91
CA TYR A 370 20.79 -37.62 -23.79
C TYR A 370 21.91 -37.67 -24.84
N ALA A 371 21.70 -37.11 -26.03
CA ALA A 371 22.75 -36.96 -27.04
C ALA A 371 23.78 -35.87 -26.68
N GLN A 372 23.47 -34.98 -25.73
CA GLN A 372 24.32 -33.84 -25.36
C GLN A 372 24.56 -33.78 -23.82
N PRO A 373 25.34 -34.71 -23.23
CA PRO A 373 25.51 -34.79 -21.77
C PRO A 373 26.07 -33.51 -21.12
N GLN A 374 27.00 -32.82 -21.81
CA GLN A 374 27.53 -31.54 -21.35
C GLN A 374 26.44 -30.47 -21.23
N ARG A 375 25.50 -30.46 -22.17
CA ARG A 375 24.37 -29.54 -22.16
C ARG A 375 23.40 -29.85 -21.03
N LEU A 376 23.10 -31.13 -20.82
CA LEU A 376 22.26 -31.56 -19.70
C LEU A 376 22.87 -31.13 -18.35
N HIS A 377 24.18 -31.37 -18.15
CA HIS A 377 24.89 -30.95 -16.94
C HIS A 377 24.89 -29.42 -16.75
N GLN A 378 25.02 -28.65 -17.84
CA GLN A 378 24.92 -27.19 -17.78
C GLN A 378 23.53 -26.74 -17.28
N LEU A 379 22.46 -27.30 -17.85
CA LEU A 379 21.08 -26.97 -17.44
C LEU A 379 20.82 -27.33 -15.97
N GLN A 380 21.35 -28.46 -15.50
CA GLN A 380 21.24 -28.89 -14.10
C GLN A 380 21.90 -27.91 -13.14
N ASN A 381 23.11 -27.41 -13.47
CA ASN A 381 23.78 -26.40 -12.64
C ASN A 381 23.05 -25.05 -12.64
N GLN A 382 22.57 -24.61 -13.81
CA GLN A 382 21.79 -23.38 -13.94
C GLN A 382 20.45 -23.48 -13.20
N ALA A 383 19.82 -24.65 -13.20
CA ALA A 383 18.60 -24.94 -12.45
C ALA A 383 18.81 -24.74 -10.94
N ILE A 384 19.89 -25.28 -10.37
CA ILE A 384 20.24 -25.09 -8.94
C ILE A 384 20.41 -23.61 -8.63
N GLN A 385 21.17 -22.89 -9.46
CA GLN A 385 21.42 -21.46 -9.28
C GLN A 385 20.12 -20.64 -9.31
N ARG A 386 19.25 -20.90 -10.30
CA ARG A 386 17.95 -20.23 -10.42
C ARG A 386 17.04 -20.52 -9.23
N ALA A 387 16.90 -21.79 -8.84
CA ALA A 387 16.08 -22.19 -7.70
C ALA A 387 16.51 -21.43 -6.44
N ASN A 388 17.79 -21.53 -6.07
CA ASN A 388 18.32 -20.89 -4.86
C ASN A 388 18.33 -19.36 -4.94
N SER A 389 18.46 -18.76 -6.13
CA SER A 389 18.47 -17.30 -6.29
C SER A 389 17.08 -16.67 -6.16
N LEU A 390 16.02 -17.34 -6.62
CA LEU A 390 14.69 -16.73 -6.75
C LEU A 390 13.60 -17.34 -5.86
N PHE A 391 13.68 -18.64 -5.57
CA PHE A 391 12.52 -19.41 -5.10
C PHE A 391 12.72 -20.06 -3.73
N THR A 392 13.52 -19.49 -2.83
CA THR A 392 13.56 -19.99 -1.45
C THR A 392 12.43 -19.38 -0.60
N TRP A 393 11.86 -20.16 0.33
CA TRP A 393 10.81 -19.64 1.22
C TRP A 393 11.25 -18.43 2.06
N GLU A 394 12.54 -18.32 2.37
CA GLU A 394 13.12 -17.12 3.00
C GLU A 394 12.88 -15.88 2.14
N LYS A 395 13.29 -15.90 0.87
CA LYS A 395 13.13 -14.76 -0.05
C LYS A 395 11.67 -14.44 -0.34
N VAL A 396 10.86 -15.48 -0.53
CA VAL A 396 9.42 -15.34 -0.74
C VAL A 396 8.78 -14.65 0.47
N THR A 397 9.10 -15.11 1.67
CA THR A 397 8.54 -14.55 2.90
C THR A 397 9.03 -13.13 3.17
N ASP A 398 10.29 -12.81 2.88
CA ASP A 398 10.79 -11.44 2.96
C ASP A 398 10.04 -10.49 2.02
N ALA A 399 9.70 -10.96 0.82
CA ALA A 399 8.88 -10.18 -0.12
C ALA A 399 7.45 -10.00 0.39
N VAL A 400 6.84 -11.04 0.96
CA VAL A 400 5.51 -10.96 1.59
C VAL A 400 5.52 -10.02 2.80
N ALA A 401 6.52 -10.12 3.67
CA ALA A 401 6.66 -9.25 4.84
C ALA A 401 6.79 -7.77 4.45
N ARG A 402 7.60 -7.46 3.42
CA ARG A 402 7.66 -6.08 2.87
C ARG A 402 6.31 -5.60 2.34
N LEU A 403 5.55 -6.47 1.68
CA LEU A 403 4.21 -6.13 1.21
C LEU A 403 3.27 -5.88 2.39
N TYR A 404 3.33 -6.69 3.44
CA TYR A 404 2.54 -6.49 4.66
C TYR A 404 2.84 -5.15 5.31
N ASP A 405 4.13 -4.82 5.48
CA ASP A 405 4.55 -3.53 6.07
C ASP A 405 4.02 -2.34 5.25
N GLN A 406 4.03 -2.43 3.92
CA GLN A 406 3.45 -1.40 3.05
C GLN A 406 1.94 -1.25 3.27
N VAL A 407 1.21 -2.36 3.34
CA VAL A 407 -0.25 -2.33 3.54
C VAL A 407 -0.60 -1.79 4.92
N ILE A 408 0.06 -2.29 5.96
CA ILE A 408 -0.15 -1.86 7.35
C ILE A 408 0.18 -0.36 7.49
N THR A 409 1.28 0.10 6.91
CA THR A 409 1.67 1.53 6.99
C THR A 409 0.67 2.41 6.25
N ALA A 410 0.19 2.01 5.07
CA ALA A 410 -0.83 2.75 4.33
C ALA A 410 -2.20 2.76 5.04
N HIS A 411 -2.51 1.73 5.82
CA HIS A 411 -3.75 1.60 6.60
C HIS A 411 -3.66 2.12 8.04
N GLN A 412 -2.48 2.52 8.51
CA GLN A 412 -2.41 3.37 9.69
C GLN A 412 -2.88 4.75 9.26
N PRO A 413 -4.11 5.20 9.62
CA PRO A 413 -4.49 6.57 9.35
C PRO A 413 -3.45 7.47 10.01
N GLU A 414 -2.99 8.51 9.31
CA GLU A 414 -2.33 9.63 9.97
C GLU A 414 -3.23 10.02 11.15
N ARG A 415 -2.75 9.76 12.38
CA ARG A 415 -3.54 9.90 13.61
C ARG A 415 -3.72 11.37 13.95
N PHE A 416 -4.51 12.09 13.16
CA PHE A 416 -5.18 13.27 13.67
C PHE A 416 -6.44 12.80 14.39
N PRO A 417 -6.65 13.15 15.67
CA PRO A 417 -7.85 12.76 16.41
C PRO A 417 -9.10 13.14 15.61
N LEU A 418 -10.17 12.32 15.64
CA LEU A 418 -11.48 12.69 15.08
C LEU A 418 -11.97 14.07 15.56
N GLN A 419 -11.50 14.50 16.74
CA GLN A 419 -11.71 15.82 17.31
C GLN A 419 -11.10 16.95 16.47
N ALA A 420 -9.95 16.73 15.82
CA ALA A 420 -9.30 17.70 14.93
C ALA A 420 -10.10 17.91 13.64
N HIS A 421 -10.59 16.84 13.02
CA HIS A 421 -11.45 16.95 11.84
C HIS A 421 -12.77 17.67 12.18
N ARG A 422 -13.41 17.31 13.31
CA ARG A 422 -14.61 18.01 13.79
C ARG A 422 -14.36 19.48 14.13
N LEU A 423 -13.17 19.82 14.63
CA LEU A 423 -12.78 21.20 14.89
C LEU A 423 -12.72 22.00 13.59
N ILE A 424 -12.06 21.46 12.55
CA ILE A 424 -11.96 22.10 11.23
C ILE A 424 -13.35 22.37 10.66
N GLU A 425 -14.20 21.33 10.58
CA GLU A 425 -15.57 21.46 10.06
C GLU A 425 -16.41 22.48 10.84
N ARG A 426 -16.29 22.48 12.17
CA ARG A 426 -16.98 23.45 13.03
C ARG A 426 -16.51 24.88 12.75
N ARG A 427 -15.21 25.10 12.49
CA ARG A 427 -14.66 26.42 12.19
C ARG A 427 -15.19 26.98 10.87
N PHE A 428 -15.15 26.17 9.80
CA PHE A 428 -15.69 26.55 8.49
C PHE A 428 -17.20 26.82 8.55
N THR A 429 -17.96 25.93 9.18
CA THR A 429 -19.43 26.07 9.30
C THR A 429 -19.82 27.33 10.08
N GLY A 430 -19.10 27.65 11.17
CA GLY A 430 -19.33 28.86 11.95
C GLY A 430 -19.04 30.15 11.19
N LEU A 431 -17.94 30.19 10.42
CA LEU A 431 -17.62 31.34 9.57
C LEU A 431 -18.67 31.53 8.48
N LEU A 432 -19.08 30.45 7.81
CA LEU A 432 -20.10 30.50 6.77
C LEU A 432 -21.41 31.13 7.28
N THR A 433 -21.83 30.74 8.50
CA THR A 433 -23.02 31.30 9.15
C THR A 433 -22.86 32.80 9.43
N THR A 434 -21.70 33.21 9.93
CA THR A 434 -21.37 34.62 10.19
C THR A 434 -21.40 35.44 8.89
N LEU A 435 -20.78 34.94 7.82
CA LEU A 435 -20.77 35.57 6.51
C LEU A 435 -22.18 35.73 5.94
N GLN A 436 -23.04 34.71 6.09
CA GLN A 436 -24.44 34.78 5.65
C GLN A 436 -25.23 35.89 6.38
N THR A 437 -25.05 36.01 7.69
CA THR A 437 -25.70 37.06 8.49
C THR A 437 -25.18 38.44 8.09
N CYS A 438 -23.87 38.58 7.91
CA CYS A 438 -23.24 39.83 7.48
C CYS A 438 -23.67 40.24 6.07
N ARG A 439 -23.79 39.29 5.14
CA ARG A 439 -24.26 39.55 3.76
C ARG A 439 -25.66 40.17 3.75
N ALA A 440 -26.53 39.78 4.68
CA ALA A 440 -27.86 40.34 4.80
C ALA A 440 -27.88 41.72 5.48
N ALA A 441 -27.03 41.94 6.48
CA ALA A 441 -27.11 43.12 7.35
C ALA A 441 -26.21 44.31 6.92
N LEU A 442 -25.02 44.04 6.38
CA LEU A 442 -23.97 45.05 6.20
C LEU A 442 -23.93 45.83 4.87
N PRO A 443 -24.54 45.41 3.73
CA PRO A 443 -24.33 46.10 2.45
C PRO A 443 -24.59 47.61 2.48
N ARG A 444 -25.69 48.06 3.12
CA ARG A 444 -26.01 49.49 3.23
C ARG A 444 -24.97 50.27 4.04
N GLY A 445 -24.52 49.70 5.15
CA GLY A 445 -23.49 50.32 5.98
C GLY A 445 -22.17 50.42 5.25
N ILE A 446 -21.75 49.35 4.56
CA ILE A 446 -20.48 49.31 3.81
C ILE A 446 -20.48 50.40 2.73
N LEU A 447 -21.58 50.54 1.98
CA LEU A 447 -21.72 51.60 0.97
C LEU A 447 -21.66 53.00 1.59
N ALA A 448 -22.29 53.22 2.74
CA ALA A 448 -22.24 54.51 3.44
C ALA A 448 -20.81 54.84 3.90
N VAL A 449 -20.10 53.88 4.49
CA VAL A 449 -18.69 54.07 4.88
C VAL A 449 -17.81 54.35 3.68
N ALA A 450 -17.94 53.59 2.59
CA ALA A 450 -17.17 53.81 1.37
C ALA A 450 -17.40 55.22 0.80
N GLN A 451 -18.65 55.69 0.80
CA GLN A 451 -18.99 57.06 0.40
C GLN A 451 -18.33 58.11 1.31
N THR A 452 -18.38 57.93 2.63
CA THR A 452 -17.73 58.84 3.59
C THR A 452 -16.21 58.89 3.35
N LEU A 453 -15.57 57.74 3.15
CA LEU A 453 -14.14 57.67 2.86
C LEU A 453 -13.79 58.34 1.54
N TYR A 454 -14.56 58.07 0.48
CA TYR A 454 -14.38 58.75 -0.80
C TYR A 454 -14.48 60.27 -0.66
N THR A 455 -15.52 60.78 0.02
CA THR A 455 -15.70 62.22 0.25
C THR A 455 -14.58 62.82 1.08
N CYS A 456 -14.10 62.12 2.11
CA CYS A 456 -12.92 62.52 2.89
C CYS A 456 -11.72 62.74 1.97
N PHE A 457 -11.38 61.76 1.15
CA PHE A 457 -10.22 61.85 0.26
C PHE A 457 -10.39 62.85 -0.89
N ALA A 458 -11.58 62.94 -1.49
CA ALA A 458 -11.90 63.89 -2.56
C ALA A 458 -11.73 65.35 -2.09
N ASN A 459 -11.96 65.60 -0.80
CA ASN A 459 -11.75 66.90 -0.15
C ASN A 459 -10.35 67.05 0.46
N GLN A 460 -9.39 66.21 0.08
CA GLN A 460 -7.98 66.25 0.52
C GLN A 460 -7.78 66.06 2.05
N HIS A 461 -8.73 65.38 2.71
CA HIS A 461 -8.61 64.97 4.10
C HIS A 461 -8.08 63.54 4.22
N LYS A 462 -7.67 63.16 5.44
CA LYS A 462 -7.02 61.87 5.70
C LYS A 462 -7.84 60.93 6.58
N LEU A 463 -7.56 59.64 6.42
CA LEU A 463 -8.09 58.57 7.25
C LEU A 463 -7.08 58.18 8.32
N LEU A 464 -7.45 58.29 9.60
CA LEU A 464 -6.70 57.72 10.71
C LEU A 464 -7.34 56.38 11.09
N ILE A 465 -6.53 55.34 11.30
CA ILE A 465 -7.02 53.99 11.58
C ILE A 465 -6.40 53.47 12.87
N CYS A 466 -7.21 52.96 13.79
CA CYS A 466 -6.73 52.40 15.05
C CYS A 466 -7.37 51.04 15.35
N GLY A 467 -6.58 50.16 15.97
CA GLY A 467 -6.97 48.80 16.33
C GLY A 467 -5.88 48.14 17.17
N ASN A 468 -6.22 47.06 17.89
CA ASN A 468 -5.28 46.29 18.70
C ASN A 468 -5.08 44.88 18.12
N GLY A 469 -3.88 44.30 18.27
CA GLY A 469 -3.60 42.91 17.86
C GLY A 469 -3.88 42.67 16.37
N GLY A 470 -4.70 41.68 16.03
CA GLY A 470 -5.11 41.44 14.63
C GLY A 470 -5.75 42.66 13.97
N SER A 471 -6.56 43.44 14.70
CA SER A 471 -7.13 44.69 14.18
C SER A 471 -6.08 45.80 13.97
N ALA A 472 -4.92 45.72 14.64
CA ALA A 472 -3.78 46.61 14.37
C ALA A 472 -3.09 46.24 13.05
N ALA A 473 -3.01 44.94 12.73
CA ALA A 473 -2.51 44.46 11.45
C ALA A 473 -3.48 44.85 10.32
N ASP A 474 -4.78 44.68 10.52
CA ASP A 474 -5.81 45.13 9.56
C ASP A 474 -5.76 46.64 9.31
N ALA A 475 -5.49 47.43 10.35
CA ALA A 475 -5.32 48.89 10.22
C ALA A 475 -4.12 49.26 9.34
N GLN A 476 -2.98 48.58 9.53
CA GLN A 476 -1.79 48.76 8.69
C GLN A 476 -2.02 48.27 7.26
N HIS A 477 -2.67 47.10 7.10
CA HIS A 477 -3.05 46.54 5.80
C HIS A 477 -3.91 47.53 5.01
N LEU A 478 -4.98 48.04 5.62
CA LEU A 478 -5.86 49.03 4.98
C LEU A 478 -5.11 50.32 4.62
N ALA A 479 -4.27 50.83 5.52
CA ALA A 479 -3.47 52.02 5.23
C ALA A 479 -2.56 51.80 4.01
N ALA A 480 -1.90 50.65 3.92
CA ALA A 480 -1.02 50.30 2.80
C ALA A 480 -1.77 50.24 1.47
N GLU A 481 -2.95 49.60 1.44
CA GLU A 481 -3.77 49.49 0.23
C GLU A 481 -4.28 50.85 -0.27
N LEU A 482 -4.60 51.77 0.65
CA LEU A 482 -5.06 53.12 0.33
C LEU A 482 -3.92 54.03 -0.13
N VAL A 483 -2.76 53.99 0.54
CA VAL A 483 -1.57 54.77 0.18
C VAL A 483 -0.97 54.31 -1.15
N GLY A 484 -0.89 53.00 -1.36
CA GLY A 484 -0.51 52.40 -2.63
C GLY A 484 -1.70 52.36 -3.59
N ARG A 485 -2.13 51.15 -3.96
CA ARG A 485 -3.30 50.88 -4.78
C ARG A 485 -3.81 49.47 -4.53
N PHE A 486 -5.12 49.26 -4.60
CA PHE A 486 -5.72 47.94 -4.46
C PHE A 486 -5.89 47.26 -5.83
N ARG A 487 -6.81 47.76 -6.67
CA ARG A 487 -7.09 47.23 -8.02
C ARG A 487 -6.99 48.27 -9.12
N ALA A 488 -7.19 49.55 -8.82
CA ALA A 488 -7.11 50.64 -9.79
C ALA A 488 -5.66 51.02 -10.09
N LEU A 489 -5.23 50.88 -11.35
CA LEU A 489 -3.85 51.16 -11.76
C LEU A 489 -3.48 52.66 -11.72
N ASP A 490 -4.47 53.55 -11.96
CA ASP A 490 -4.26 54.99 -12.19
C ASP A 490 -4.81 55.90 -11.06
N ARG A 491 -5.07 55.36 -9.86
CA ARG A 491 -5.52 56.14 -8.70
C ARG A 491 -4.33 56.81 -7.99
N PRO A 492 -4.39 58.11 -7.62
CA PRO A 492 -3.38 58.71 -6.75
C PRO A 492 -3.39 58.07 -5.35
N GLY A 493 -2.25 58.06 -4.66
CA GLY A 493 -2.18 57.59 -3.28
C GLY A 493 -3.13 58.37 -2.37
N LEU A 494 -3.90 57.66 -1.54
CA LEU A 494 -4.88 58.28 -0.62
C LEU A 494 -4.23 58.41 0.76
N PRO A 495 -4.39 59.56 1.45
CA PRO A 495 -3.74 59.80 2.73
C PRO A 495 -4.39 58.98 3.85
N ALA A 496 -3.79 57.84 4.19
CA ALA A 496 -4.23 56.96 5.27
C ALA A 496 -3.09 56.66 6.25
N LEU A 497 -3.37 56.74 7.56
CA LEU A 497 -2.40 56.54 8.63
C LEU A 497 -2.91 55.51 9.64
N ALA A 498 -2.19 54.40 9.77
CA ALA A 498 -2.41 53.45 10.85
C ALA A 498 -1.70 53.94 12.13
N LEU A 499 -2.48 54.30 13.16
CA LEU A 499 -1.95 54.77 14.46
C LEU A 499 -1.24 53.66 15.25
N SER A 500 -1.30 52.42 14.77
CA SER A 500 -0.59 51.27 15.32
C SER A 500 0.79 51.03 14.70
N ALA A 501 1.19 51.76 13.66
CA ALA A 501 2.40 51.46 12.88
C ALA A 501 3.70 51.87 13.59
N ASP A 502 3.70 53.00 14.28
CA ASP A 502 4.91 53.51 14.94
C ASP A 502 5.07 52.89 16.33
N THR A 503 5.94 51.88 16.39
CA THR A 503 6.25 51.18 17.64
C THR A 503 6.94 52.07 18.69
N ALA A 504 7.69 53.10 18.28
CA ALA A 504 8.34 54.01 19.21
C ALA A 504 7.29 54.91 19.89
N VAL A 505 6.34 55.45 19.13
CA VAL A 505 5.24 56.26 19.68
C VAL A 505 4.37 55.44 20.62
N LEU A 506 3.99 54.21 20.22
CA LEU A 506 3.16 53.35 21.05
C LEU A 506 3.82 53.00 22.38
N THR A 507 5.09 52.60 22.35
CA THR A 507 5.79 52.13 23.56
C THR A 507 6.16 53.26 24.50
N ALA A 508 6.63 54.40 23.98
CA ALA A 508 6.95 55.58 24.78
C ALA A 508 5.69 56.13 25.47
N TRP A 509 4.59 56.31 24.73
CA TRP A 509 3.38 56.88 25.31
C TRP A 509 2.64 55.91 26.24
N ALA A 510 2.69 54.61 25.96
CA ALA A 510 2.15 53.60 26.88
C ALA A 510 2.87 53.62 28.23
N ASN A 511 4.20 53.84 28.23
CA ASN A 511 5.00 53.97 29.44
C ASN A 511 4.65 55.24 30.24
N ASP A 512 4.50 56.36 29.54
CA ASP A 512 4.41 57.68 30.19
C ASP A 512 2.98 58.06 30.63
N ALA A 513 1.98 57.68 29.84
CA ALA A 513 0.59 58.13 30.03
C ALA A 513 -0.43 56.98 30.12
N GLY A 514 0.04 55.74 30.05
CA GLY A 514 -0.80 54.54 30.06
C GLY A 514 -1.24 54.10 28.67
N TYR A 515 -1.43 52.78 28.52
CA TYR A 515 -1.78 52.17 27.23
C TYR A 515 -3.16 52.63 26.71
N ASP A 516 -4.05 53.09 27.59
CA ASP A 516 -5.37 53.63 27.22
C ASP A 516 -5.30 54.99 26.50
N GLN A 517 -4.15 55.65 26.46
CA GLN A 517 -3.99 56.96 25.82
C GLN A 517 -3.24 56.91 24.47
N VAL A 518 -2.71 55.74 24.07
CA VAL A 518 -1.79 55.61 22.90
C VAL A 518 -2.38 56.04 21.57
N PHE A 519 -3.68 55.83 21.35
CA PHE A 519 -4.34 56.28 20.14
C PHE A 519 -4.93 57.69 20.31
N ALA A 520 -5.46 58.02 21.50
CA ALA A 520 -6.01 59.35 21.79
C ALA A 520 -4.97 60.45 21.56
N ARG A 521 -3.73 60.26 22.02
CA ARG A 521 -2.64 61.23 21.81
C ARG A 521 -2.29 61.42 20.34
N GLN A 522 -2.35 60.36 19.55
CA GLN A 522 -2.08 60.43 18.12
C GLN A 522 -3.24 61.08 17.35
N VAL A 523 -4.50 60.82 17.75
CA VAL A 523 -5.66 61.57 17.23
C VAL A 523 -5.53 63.06 17.56
N GLU A 524 -5.12 63.39 18.79
CA GLU A 524 -4.85 64.76 19.21
C GLU A 524 -3.70 65.40 18.43
N ALA A 525 -2.66 64.64 18.07
CA ALA A 525 -1.53 65.18 17.33
C ALA A 525 -1.84 65.37 15.83
N PHE A 526 -2.53 64.40 15.22
CA PHE A 526 -2.59 64.28 13.77
C PHE A 526 -3.94 64.65 13.16
N ALA A 527 -5.07 64.52 13.86
CA ALA A 527 -6.38 64.73 13.27
C ALA A 527 -6.72 66.23 13.11
N GLN A 528 -7.27 66.58 11.95
CA GLN A 528 -7.74 67.91 11.56
C GLN A 528 -9.21 67.87 11.15
N SER A 529 -9.88 69.03 11.19
CA SER A 529 -11.28 69.13 10.76
C SER A 529 -11.46 68.60 9.33
N GLY A 530 -12.43 67.70 9.14
CA GLY A 530 -12.70 67.02 7.87
C GLY A 530 -12.05 65.64 7.73
N ASP A 531 -11.10 65.28 8.62
CA ASP A 531 -10.55 63.92 8.68
C ASP A 531 -11.56 62.91 9.23
N VAL A 532 -11.27 61.62 8.99
CA VAL A 532 -12.06 60.49 9.49
C VAL A 532 -11.20 59.61 10.39
N LEU A 533 -11.78 59.13 11.50
CA LEU A 533 -11.19 58.10 12.36
C LEU A 533 -11.94 56.78 12.16
N LEU A 534 -11.23 55.72 11.77
CA LEU A 534 -11.73 54.34 11.75
C LEU A 534 -11.18 53.56 12.95
N ALA A 535 -12.07 53.13 13.84
CA ALA A 535 -11.75 52.23 14.94
C ALA A 535 -12.15 50.80 14.59
N ILE A 536 -11.16 49.89 14.56
CA ILE A 536 -11.34 48.46 14.29
C ILE A 536 -11.22 47.70 15.62
N SER A 537 -12.27 46.96 15.99
CA SER A 537 -12.27 46.17 17.22
C SER A 537 -13.13 44.92 17.10
N THR A 538 -12.70 43.81 17.66
CA THR A 538 -13.52 42.59 17.73
C THR A 538 -14.52 42.62 18.88
N SER A 539 -14.38 43.52 19.85
CA SER A 539 -15.24 43.59 21.04
C SER A 539 -15.87 44.96 21.30
N GLY A 540 -15.29 46.04 20.75
CA GLY A 540 -15.70 47.42 21.00
C GLY A 540 -15.50 47.90 22.45
N ARG A 541 -14.70 47.19 23.26
CA ARG A 541 -14.51 47.47 24.69
C ARG A 541 -13.11 47.98 25.05
N SER A 542 -12.20 48.07 24.08
CA SER A 542 -10.81 48.48 24.33
C SER A 542 -10.75 49.93 24.80
N ARG A 543 -10.24 50.18 26.01
CA ARG A 543 -10.16 51.52 26.60
C ARG A 543 -9.39 52.49 25.71
N ASN A 544 -8.31 52.05 25.07
CA ASN A 544 -7.51 52.89 24.17
C ASN A 544 -8.26 53.35 22.91
N LEU A 545 -9.12 52.49 22.34
CA LEU A 545 -9.99 52.85 21.23
C LEU A 545 -11.12 53.78 21.69
N ILE A 546 -11.70 53.51 22.87
CA ILE A 546 -12.74 54.37 23.46
C ILE A 546 -12.22 55.78 23.72
N GLN A 547 -11.00 55.93 24.25
CA GLN A 547 -10.39 57.25 24.44
C GLN A 547 -10.11 57.94 23.10
N ALA A 548 -9.61 57.21 22.10
CA ALA A 548 -9.42 57.77 20.76
C ALA A 548 -10.71 58.30 20.15
N LEU A 549 -11.82 57.55 20.27
CA LEU A 549 -13.14 57.98 19.80
C LEU A 549 -13.66 59.21 20.58
N LYS A 550 -13.49 59.25 21.91
CA LYS A 550 -13.85 60.41 22.73
C LYS A 550 -13.06 61.67 22.31
N THR A 551 -11.74 61.54 22.13
CA THR A 551 -10.88 62.63 21.67
C THR A 551 -11.23 63.08 20.26
N ALA A 552 -11.54 62.16 19.36
CA ALA A 552 -12.00 62.46 18.01
C ALA A 552 -13.31 63.27 18.03
N HIS A 553 -14.28 62.86 18.84
CA HIS A 553 -15.55 63.58 19.00
C HIS A 553 -15.37 64.99 19.56
N GLN A 554 -14.51 65.16 20.57
CA GLN A 554 -14.15 66.47 21.12
C GLN A 554 -13.53 67.41 20.07
N ARG A 555 -12.94 66.85 19.02
CA ARG A 555 -12.32 67.59 17.91
C ARG A 555 -13.18 67.69 16.67
N GLY A 556 -14.43 67.20 16.70
CA GLY A 556 -15.34 67.21 15.55
C GLY A 556 -14.89 66.30 14.41
N ILE A 557 -14.13 65.23 14.70
CA ILE A 557 -13.67 64.24 13.72
C ILE A 557 -14.75 63.17 13.54
N TYR A 558 -15.09 62.83 12.28
CA TYR A 558 -16.10 61.83 11.98
C TYR A 558 -15.57 60.42 12.31
N CYS A 559 -16.32 59.67 13.11
CA CYS A 559 -15.90 58.40 13.68
C CYS A 559 -16.63 57.21 13.06
N ILE A 560 -15.88 56.24 12.55
CA ILE A 560 -16.40 54.98 11.99
C ILE A 560 -15.96 53.83 12.89
N GLY A 561 -16.91 52.98 13.27
CA GLY A 561 -16.66 51.77 14.04
C GLY A 561 -16.82 50.53 13.18
N LEU A 562 -15.72 49.81 12.92
CA LEU A 562 -15.76 48.43 12.43
C LEU A 562 -15.63 47.49 13.63
N LEU A 563 -16.76 47.08 14.17
CA LEU A 563 -16.87 46.46 15.49
C LEU A 563 -17.38 45.01 15.40
N GLY A 564 -17.00 44.18 16.37
CA GLY A 564 -17.50 42.80 16.53
C GLY A 564 -18.41 42.61 17.74
N GLY A 565 -19.09 41.47 17.78
CA GLY A 565 -19.97 41.08 18.88
C GLY A 565 -21.20 41.99 18.97
N ASP A 566 -21.40 42.60 20.13
CA ASP A 566 -22.45 43.59 20.37
C ASP A 566 -22.02 45.05 20.10
N GLY A 567 -20.73 45.25 19.85
CA GLY A 567 -20.12 46.56 19.61
C GLY A 567 -19.61 47.28 20.86
N GLY A 568 -19.82 46.73 22.06
CA GLY A 568 -19.32 47.29 23.33
C GLY A 568 -19.65 48.78 23.56
N GLU A 569 -18.80 49.48 24.31
CA GLU A 569 -18.94 50.92 24.58
C GLU A 569 -18.66 51.76 23.32
N ALA A 570 -17.76 51.30 22.44
CA ALA A 570 -17.43 52.01 21.21
C ALA A 570 -18.64 52.24 20.30
N ARG A 571 -19.66 51.37 20.37
CA ARG A 571 -20.90 51.49 19.58
C ARG A 571 -21.59 52.85 19.72
N SER A 572 -21.61 53.43 20.91
CA SER A 572 -22.28 54.73 21.16
C SER A 572 -21.38 55.93 20.87
N LEU A 573 -20.13 55.70 20.45
CA LEU A 573 -19.11 56.73 20.24
C LEU A 573 -18.74 56.89 18.76
N VAL A 574 -19.45 56.18 17.86
CA VAL A 574 -19.21 56.22 16.42
C VAL A 574 -20.41 56.80 15.69
N ASP A 575 -20.15 57.59 14.66
CA ASP A 575 -21.17 58.18 13.79
C ASP A 575 -21.70 57.14 12.80
N GLN A 576 -20.83 56.23 12.33
CA GLN A 576 -21.20 55.13 11.44
C GLN A 576 -20.70 53.79 11.98
N LEU A 577 -21.62 52.83 12.10
CA LEU A 577 -21.34 51.50 12.64
C LEU A 577 -21.39 50.43 11.54
N LEU A 578 -20.33 49.63 11.45
CA LEU A 578 -20.28 48.33 10.78
C LEU A 578 -20.08 47.26 11.85
N LEU A 579 -21.15 46.54 12.19
CA LEU A 579 -21.14 45.53 13.25
C LEU A 579 -21.13 44.12 12.68
N VAL A 580 -20.10 43.34 12.97
CA VAL A 580 -20.03 41.90 12.68
C VAL A 580 -20.65 41.12 13.84
N PRO A 581 -21.87 40.57 13.70
CA PRO A 581 -22.62 39.99 14.81
C PRO A 581 -22.21 38.53 15.06
N SER A 582 -20.98 38.31 15.52
CA SER A 582 -20.50 36.99 15.93
C SER A 582 -19.90 37.04 17.34
N GLY A 583 -20.09 35.95 18.10
CA GLY A 583 -19.42 35.76 19.39
C GLY A 583 -18.00 35.21 19.25
N ASP A 584 -17.58 34.79 18.06
CA ASP A 584 -16.25 34.26 17.81
C ASP A 584 -15.32 35.36 17.24
N THR A 585 -14.23 35.63 17.96
CA THR A 585 -13.26 36.67 17.59
C THR A 585 -12.58 36.40 16.25
N GLN A 586 -12.33 35.13 15.90
CA GLN A 586 -11.66 34.75 14.66
C GLN A 586 -12.56 35.04 13.46
N HIS A 587 -13.84 34.64 13.56
CA HIS A 587 -14.83 34.93 12.51
C HIS A 587 -15.06 36.43 12.34
N ILE A 588 -15.02 37.20 13.44
CA ILE A 588 -15.10 38.66 13.34
C ILE A 588 -13.94 39.19 12.51
N GLN A 589 -12.70 38.80 12.80
CA GLN A 589 -11.51 39.27 12.08
C GLN A 589 -11.57 38.93 10.59
N GLU A 590 -11.94 37.69 10.27
CA GLU A 590 -12.08 37.21 8.88
C GLU A 590 -13.11 38.02 8.08
N VAL A 591 -14.21 38.46 8.72
CA VAL A 591 -15.22 39.32 8.09
C VAL A 591 -14.76 40.77 8.02
N GLN A 592 -14.05 41.26 9.05
CA GLN A 592 -13.53 42.62 9.08
C GLN A 592 -12.55 42.86 7.92
N ILE A 593 -11.59 41.96 7.69
CA ILE A 593 -10.66 42.10 6.56
C ILE A 593 -11.38 42.08 5.20
N LEU A 594 -12.41 41.23 5.05
CA LEU A 594 -13.25 41.23 3.85
C LEU A 594 -13.95 42.59 3.65
N ILE A 595 -14.50 43.19 4.72
CA ILE A 595 -15.11 44.50 4.67
C ILE A 595 -14.09 45.56 4.27
N LEU A 596 -12.87 45.52 4.81
CA LEU A 596 -11.82 46.46 4.46
C LEU A 596 -11.44 46.39 2.97
N HIS A 597 -11.32 45.18 2.41
CA HIS A 597 -11.11 45.00 0.97
C HIS A 597 -12.27 45.54 0.14
N LEU A 598 -13.52 45.33 0.58
CA LEU A 598 -14.70 45.92 -0.09
C LEU A 598 -14.68 47.45 -0.03
N LEU A 599 -14.24 48.05 1.08
CA LEU A 599 -14.12 49.51 1.20
C LEU A 599 -13.07 50.05 0.23
N CYS A 600 -11.90 49.42 0.12
CA CYS A 600 -10.89 49.78 -0.89
C CYS A 600 -11.48 49.73 -2.30
N GLU A 601 -12.11 48.62 -2.67
CA GLU A 601 -12.69 48.43 -4.00
C GLU A 601 -13.79 49.46 -4.30
N LEU A 602 -14.69 49.73 -3.35
CA LEU A 602 -15.78 50.71 -3.52
C LEU A 602 -15.27 52.15 -3.61
N VAL A 603 -14.27 52.52 -2.81
CA VAL A 603 -13.64 53.85 -2.89
C VAL A 603 -12.96 54.02 -4.26
N GLU A 604 -12.27 53.00 -4.76
CA GLU A 604 -11.66 53.02 -6.09
C GLU A 604 -12.70 53.11 -7.21
N GLN A 605 -13.81 52.37 -7.13
CA GLN A 605 -14.90 52.46 -8.10
C GLN A 605 -15.53 53.85 -8.15
N GLN A 606 -15.70 54.51 -7.01
CA GLN A 606 -16.19 55.89 -6.96
C GLN A 606 -15.18 56.86 -7.58
N TRP A 607 -13.88 56.64 -7.35
CA TRP A 607 -12.81 57.46 -7.92
C TRP A 607 -12.69 57.34 -9.44
N MET A 608 -12.88 56.13 -9.97
CA MET A 608 -12.73 55.82 -11.39
C MET A 608 -14.03 56.00 -12.21
N GLY A 609 -15.15 56.24 -11.54
CA GLY A 609 -16.49 56.22 -12.13
C GLY A 609 -17.06 54.80 -12.24
N TRP A 610 -18.35 54.64 -11.93
CA TRP A 610 -19.02 53.33 -12.03
C TRP A 610 -19.09 52.87 -13.48
N HIS A 611 -18.29 51.87 -13.83
CA HIS A 611 -18.33 51.21 -15.12
C HIS A 611 -18.68 49.72 -14.96
N SER A 612 -19.53 49.21 -15.84
CA SER A 612 -19.94 47.81 -15.81
C SER A 612 -18.70 46.89 -15.95
N PRO A 613 -18.58 45.78 -15.20
CA PRO A 613 -17.37 44.92 -15.17
C PRO A 613 -16.96 44.33 -16.52
N ALA A 614 -17.81 44.40 -17.54
CA ALA A 614 -17.59 43.78 -18.85
C ALA A 614 -16.55 44.49 -19.74
N GLN A 615 -16.00 45.64 -19.36
CA GLN A 615 -15.14 46.43 -20.27
C GLN A 615 -13.68 46.61 -19.84
N ARG A 616 -13.23 46.02 -18.72
CA ARG A 616 -11.81 46.08 -18.32
C ARG A 616 -11.35 44.78 -17.65
N LEU A 617 -11.30 43.70 -18.41
CA LEU A 617 -10.31 42.66 -18.13
C LEU A 617 -9.05 43.03 -18.92
N PRO A 618 -7.87 43.14 -18.28
CA PRO A 618 -6.63 43.26 -19.03
C PRO A 618 -6.49 42.03 -19.93
N GLN A 619 -6.13 42.25 -21.19
CA GLN A 619 -5.70 41.16 -22.06
C GLN A 619 -4.57 40.42 -21.33
N THR A 620 -4.75 39.11 -21.20
CA THR A 620 -3.79 38.18 -20.63
C THR A 620 -2.39 38.50 -21.14
N THR A 621 -1.49 38.90 -20.25
CA THR A 621 -0.05 38.80 -20.52
C THR A 621 0.24 37.34 -20.87
N PRO A 622 0.95 37.05 -21.97
CA PRO A 622 1.36 35.68 -22.24
C PRO A 622 2.25 35.19 -21.09
N PRO A 623 2.23 33.90 -20.76
CA PRO A 623 3.03 33.36 -19.68
C PRO A 623 4.51 33.68 -19.90
N TYR A 624 5.16 34.19 -18.85
CA TYR A 624 6.59 34.38 -18.79
C TYR A 624 7.28 33.02 -18.97
N THR A 625 7.89 32.81 -20.14
CA THR A 625 8.93 31.79 -20.34
C THR A 625 10.25 32.36 -19.83
N PRO A 626 10.90 31.75 -18.82
CA PRO A 626 12.25 32.14 -18.48
C PRO A 626 13.17 31.75 -19.63
N GLU A 627 13.87 32.72 -20.22
CA GLU A 627 14.95 32.42 -21.16
C GLU A 627 16.11 31.73 -20.43
N PRO A 628 16.77 30.74 -21.06
CA PRO A 628 17.94 30.11 -20.46
C PRO A 628 19.08 31.11 -20.41
N ASN A 629 19.62 31.36 -19.21
CA ASN A 629 20.82 32.17 -19.02
C ASN A 629 21.93 31.70 -19.96
N ALA A 630 22.27 32.55 -20.93
CA ALA A 630 23.51 32.48 -21.66
C ALA A 630 24.65 32.75 -20.69
N LEU A 631 25.58 31.81 -20.62
CA LEU A 631 26.91 32.00 -20.04
C LEU A 631 27.65 33.03 -20.89
N GLU A 632 27.67 34.29 -20.46
CA GLU A 632 28.70 35.24 -20.88
C GLU A 632 29.89 35.08 -19.93
N THR A 633 30.93 34.45 -20.47
CA THR A 633 32.28 34.45 -19.96
C THR A 633 32.88 35.84 -20.16
N ASP A 634 33.03 36.61 -19.08
CA ASP A 634 34.00 37.70 -19.04
C ASP A 634 35.19 37.26 -18.20
N ALA A 635 36.32 37.17 -18.88
CA ALA A 635 37.63 36.88 -18.32
C ALA A 635 38.21 38.16 -17.73
N LEU A 636 38.51 38.17 -16.43
CA LEU A 636 39.53 39.05 -15.87
C LEU A 636 40.34 38.31 -14.80
N GLU A 637 41.62 38.19 -15.14
CA GLU A 637 42.80 38.30 -14.29
C GLU A 637 43.08 37.21 -13.24
N THR A 638 44.02 36.36 -13.66
CA THR A 638 44.94 35.59 -12.82
C THR A 638 45.65 36.50 -11.82
N ASP A 639 45.58 36.16 -10.54
CA ASP A 639 46.77 36.28 -9.71
C ASP A 639 46.92 35.12 -8.73
N SER A 640 48.18 34.74 -8.58
CA SER A 640 48.68 33.53 -7.95
C SER A 640 48.51 33.50 -6.43
N LEU A 641 48.33 32.31 -5.85
CA LEU A 641 49.26 31.70 -4.88
C LEU A 641 48.66 30.43 -4.25
N ALA A 642 49.57 29.51 -4.00
CA ALA A 642 49.37 28.15 -3.56
C ALA A 642 49.06 28.02 -2.06
N ASP A 643 48.79 26.75 -1.70
CA ASP A 643 48.82 26.15 -0.36
C ASP A 643 47.56 26.21 0.51
N HIS A 644 46.76 25.14 0.46
CA HIS A 644 46.48 24.31 1.64
C HIS A 644 45.84 22.95 1.24
N PRO A 645 46.22 21.82 1.86
CA PRO A 645 45.79 20.49 1.43
C PRO A 645 44.41 20.10 1.98
N LEU A 646 43.75 19.28 1.16
CA LEU A 646 42.49 18.58 1.38
C LEU A 646 42.51 17.74 2.68
N VAL A 647 41.45 17.89 3.49
CA VAL A 647 41.10 16.95 4.57
C VAL A 647 40.29 15.80 3.94
N ALA A 648 40.88 14.61 3.93
CA ALA A 648 40.20 13.35 3.64
C ALA A 648 39.52 12.78 4.91
N PRO A 649 38.45 11.96 4.77
CA PRO A 649 37.66 11.46 5.88
C PRO A 649 38.33 10.31 6.64
N VAL A 650 38.12 10.26 7.95
CA VAL A 650 38.66 9.28 8.91
C VAL A 650 37.88 7.96 8.89
N PRO A 651 38.53 6.77 8.79
CA PRO A 651 37.91 5.47 9.03
C PRO A 651 38.04 5.01 10.51
N PRO A 652 37.20 4.07 10.99
CA PRO A 652 37.15 3.69 12.39
C PRO A 652 38.25 2.69 12.76
N GLY A 653 38.94 2.97 13.88
CA GLY A 653 39.95 2.10 14.47
C GLY A 653 39.54 1.55 15.83
N ALA A 654 39.64 0.23 15.98
CA ALA A 654 39.95 -0.52 17.20
C ALA A 654 41.26 -1.31 16.89
N PRO A 655 42.07 -1.85 17.84
CA PRO A 655 41.68 -2.34 19.18
C PRO A 655 42.72 -2.08 20.30
N ASN A 656 42.39 -2.46 21.56
CA ASN A 656 43.26 -3.22 22.48
C ASN A 656 42.56 -3.51 23.83
N GLY A 657 42.62 -4.78 24.27
CA GLY A 657 42.13 -5.28 25.57
C GLY A 657 43.07 -4.99 26.76
N PRO A 658 43.08 -5.76 27.88
CA PRO A 658 42.45 -7.06 28.15
C PRO A 658 41.58 -7.13 29.44
N ALA A 659 40.90 -8.27 29.60
CA ALA A 659 40.01 -8.63 30.72
C ALA A 659 40.73 -9.06 32.02
N PRO A 660 39.99 -9.17 33.14
CA PRO A 660 40.21 -10.23 34.11
C PRO A 660 39.02 -11.21 34.19
N LYS A 661 39.41 -12.48 34.35
CA LYS A 661 38.59 -13.69 34.47
C LYS A 661 37.82 -13.73 35.81
N ARG A 662 36.57 -14.22 35.78
CA ARG A 662 35.97 -14.97 36.90
C ARG A 662 35.40 -16.29 36.38
N GLN A 663 35.79 -17.35 37.07
CA GLN A 663 35.45 -18.76 36.82
C GLN A 663 33.99 -19.11 37.18
N PRO A 664 33.47 -20.23 36.66
CA PRO A 664 32.14 -20.75 36.96
C PRO A 664 32.14 -21.61 38.23
N LEU A 665 31.07 -21.54 39.02
CA LEU A 665 30.80 -22.51 40.09
C LEU A 665 29.97 -23.67 39.54
N VAL A 666 30.50 -24.86 39.82
CA VAL A 666 30.00 -26.19 39.47
C VAL A 666 28.86 -26.61 40.42
N SER A 667 28.00 -27.45 39.86
CA SER A 667 26.90 -28.24 40.43
C SER A 667 27.20 -29.01 41.73
N THR A 668 26.15 -29.36 42.48
CA THR A 668 25.90 -30.70 43.07
C THR A 668 24.49 -30.77 43.72
N PRO A 669 23.95 -31.99 43.98
CA PRO A 669 22.53 -32.34 43.84
C PRO A 669 21.71 -32.44 45.14
N TYR A 670 20.40 -32.70 44.95
CA TYR A 670 19.36 -33.18 45.90
C TYR A 670 19.84 -34.10 47.04
N PRO A 671 19.12 -34.15 48.17
CA PRO A 671 18.12 -35.22 48.34
C PRO A 671 16.78 -34.82 49.00
N ASP A 672 15.85 -35.77 48.87
CA ASP A 672 14.50 -35.98 49.44
C ASP A 672 13.27 -35.31 48.79
#